data_AF-B4IZ53-F1
#
_entry.id   AF-B4IZ53-F1
#
_cell.length_a   1.000
_cell.length_b   1.000
_cell.length_c   1.000
_cell.angle_alpha   90.00
_cell.angle_beta   90.00
_cell.angle_gamma   90.00
#
_symmetry.space_group_name_H-M   'P 1'
#
loop_
_entity.id
_entity.type
_entity.pdbx_description
1 polymer ?
#
loop_
_entity_poly.entity_id
_entity_poly.type
_entity_poly.pdbx_seq_one_letter_code
_entity_poly.pdbx_strand_id
1 'polypeptide(L)'
;MAERVYSQVIERYVPQLVKVLLDSPEENEVYTKSLQYAMNMIQIYSERPRTEPTAVWLNLREFVNRYRDEQLPVLADAIRKLSNVIIDDFQIGEQLKWAIIDFMLSVNYCPFRVARFYKQAHLECSELILKDLALAHKTAQQISIKKHLSLNSLKRSLHLELGMRQSEVQAGESRKDSVSQSPDLTALSSANSTPARSECGMWQLPPALQQVKQMELELSKQVGIKAQFSYRFAKYLSRNLAEKGSQFCDCDESFFIQETLQVFFRPAECHHFVLLNELIQLRPQSLNVDNIDDQQLVEQLLKPVQHMQCLYAYIDCYNKAEQLEMLHSLTAALRRLLMPVVETLTHYASSIREGLVKATLASFRQATQNSFKRLQPLCSLTAANYVSYKLQLKNSPHYRSQHIVTSLLEVLATWPHADHRRYAAALLLQVLQVPCRCLDNLWLLGDFEDGFNEFRFKRVKVKGHTAYLMREAIAGVPLKPNAIYKIIEQHIQEAGATIAWLCDSQRLSHFVAQHELMLRQSLHHALLKSVQLQQPQQLDQHKMEMPQPTVAAPEIFQQLNLVSDWDLRCIYFKYVKETLQDLKQSGYCNIEALLKCCQNCDLKQIICETLQRQLKQRFFWVNTYVLHLLLQELKLGKVLRQLRSIYLLHNFDLYATHLEIAFGCLEQGFAIKAAEQLQQILHIQHAPLDLKVELPSANLAQLSLIFNFNPQLRGIITEAQLQQYNEIFRVRLQLHTTVHRLQQLLQLNCDQQEVAIVLQLKTDLLLEFGKHFQAQLLQQAAQHCDEQLQLCGTLDQLQQLHQEYVQLISKSYLNRFEQQLQDLFSLSVILLSNWRRLEFLFETGSGNGNSNLERFDRHYQVLNRRYLLSITHSMQVLHATL
;
A
#
# COMPACT_ATOMS: atom_id res chain seq x y z
N MET A 1 -35.26 -21.32 11.97
CA MET A 1 -35.56 -22.71 11.52
C MET A 1 -34.88 -23.05 10.21
N ALA A 2 -34.89 -22.17 9.20
CA ALA A 2 -34.19 -22.38 7.91
C ALA A 2 -32.68 -22.62 8.03
N GLU A 3 -31.95 -21.87 8.88
CA GLU A 3 -30.50 -22.09 9.11
C GLU A 3 -30.16 -23.45 9.72
N ARG A 4 -31.02 -24.01 10.57
CA ARG A 4 -30.77 -25.34 11.17
C ARG A 4 -30.98 -26.48 10.16
N VAL A 5 -31.95 -26.34 9.27
CA VAL A 5 -32.15 -27.29 8.15
C VAL A 5 -31.00 -27.15 7.14
N TYR A 6 -30.53 -25.92 6.91
CA TYR A 6 -29.39 -25.60 6.04
C TYR A 6 -28.09 -26.28 6.48
N SER A 7 -27.71 -26.16 7.76
CA SER A 7 -26.51 -26.83 8.29
C SER A 7 -26.60 -28.36 8.22
N GLN A 8 -27.78 -28.94 8.48
CA GLN A 8 -27.98 -30.39 8.47
C GLN A 8 -27.88 -31.01 7.07
N VAL A 9 -28.33 -30.31 6.03
CA VAL A 9 -28.21 -30.77 4.64
C VAL A 9 -26.74 -30.71 4.19
N ILE A 10 -26.05 -29.61 4.50
CA ILE A 10 -24.63 -29.44 4.15
C ILE A 10 -23.75 -30.48 4.84
N GLU A 11 -23.92 -30.65 6.16
CA GLU A 11 -23.17 -31.64 6.96
C GLU A 11 -23.40 -33.08 6.48
N ARG A 12 -24.58 -33.39 5.93
CA ARG A 12 -24.92 -34.74 5.48
C ARG A 12 -24.45 -35.06 4.06
N TYR A 13 -24.61 -34.13 3.12
CA TYR A 13 -24.44 -34.43 1.69
C TYR A 13 -23.07 -34.02 1.14
N VAL A 14 -22.43 -32.98 1.68
CA VAL A 14 -21.10 -32.54 1.19
C VAL A 14 -20.01 -33.59 1.43
N PRO A 15 -19.94 -34.28 2.58
CA PRO A 15 -19.00 -35.39 2.76
C PRO A 15 -19.21 -36.51 1.73
N GLN A 16 -20.47 -36.86 1.48
CA GLN A 16 -20.81 -37.90 0.50
C GLN A 16 -20.42 -37.49 -0.92
N LEU A 17 -20.68 -36.23 -1.30
CA LEU A 17 -20.28 -35.68 -2.58
C LEU A 17 -18.76 -35.70 -2.76
N VAL A 18 -18.00 -35.36 -1.72
CA VAL A 18 -16.52 -35.39 -1.77
C VAL A 18 -16.00 -36.83 -1.87
N LYS A 19 -16.61 -37.81 -1.18
CA LYS A 19 -16.26 -39.24 -1.36
C LYS A 19 -16.50 -39.71 -2.79
N VAL A 20 -17.64 -39.34 -3.35
CA VAL A 20 -18.01 -39.69 -4.73
C VAL A 20 -17.07 -39.04 -5.75
N LEU A 21 -16.71 -37.76 -5.55
CA LEU A 21 -15.82 -37.04 -6.47
C LEU A 21 -14.36 -37.53 -6.41
N LEU A 22 -13.93 -38.10 -5.29
CA LEU A 22 -12.58 -38.63 -5.12
C LEU A 22 -12.44 -40.12 -5.48
N ASP A 23 -13.54 -40.78 -5.83
CA ASP A 23 -13.61 -42.21 -6.13
C ASP A 23 -12.86 -43.09 -5.11
N SER A 24 -12.94 -42.70 -3.83
CA SER A 24 -12.28 -43.38 -2.73
C SER A 24 -13.22 -43.43 -1.53
N PRO A 25 -13.49 -44.63 -0.97
CA PRO A 25 -14.26 -44.76 0.26
C PRO A 25 -13.44 -44.37 1.50
N GLU A 26 -12.12 -44.28 1.36
CA GLU A 26 -11.20 -44.01 2.46
C GLU A 26 -11.08 -42.51 2.75
N GLU A 27 -11.26 -42.15 4.01
CA GLU A 27 -11.08 -40.77 4.51
C GLU A 27 -9.58 -40.46 4.68
N ASN A 28 -8.87 -40.41 3.57
CA ASN A 28 -7.45 -40.07 3.52
C ASN A 28 -7.22 -38.55 3.62
N GLU A 29 -5.95 -38.13 3.67
CA GLU A 29 -5.59 -36.71 3.81
C GLU A 29 -6.15 -35.83 2.67
N VAL A 30 -6.32 -36.42 1.47
CA VAL A 30 -6.92 -35.75 0.30
C VAL A 30 -8.42 -35.53 0.50
N TYR A 31 -9.13 -36.53 1.04
CA TYR A 31 -10.54 -36.40 1.42
C TYR A 31 -10.74 -35.29 2.47
N THR A 32 -9.94 -35.28 3.54
CA THR A 32 -10.06 -34.28 4.60
C THR A 32 -9.80 -32.86 4.08
N LYS A 33 -8.77 -32.67 3.25
CA LYS A 33 -8.47 -31.37 2.62
C LYS A 33 -9.56 -30.92 1.66
N SER A 34 -10.09 -31.83 0.82
CA SER A 34 -11.17 -31.54 -0.11
C SER A 34 -12.49 -31.24 0.60
N LEU A 35 -12.80 -31.96 1.68
CA LEU A 35 -13.98 -31.74 2.51
C LEU A 35 -13.91 -30.39 3.23
N GLN A 36 -12.75 -30.07 3.82
CA GLN A 36 -12.56 -28.77 4.49
C GLN A 36 -12.65 -27.61 3.51
N TYR A 37 -12.07 -27.76 2.30
CA TYR A 37 -12.23 -26.79 1.22
C TYR A 37 -13.70 -26.63 0.81
N ALA A 38 -14.43 -27.73 0.65
CA ALA A 38 -15.85 -27.74 0.30
C ALA A 38 -16.71 -27.00 1.34
N MET A 39 -16.52 -27.32 2.62
CA MET A 39 -17.24 -26.68 3.71
C MET A 39 -16.96 -25.18 3.78
N ASN A 40 -15.68 -24.78 3.67
CA ASN A 40 -15.29 -23.37 3.65
C ASN A 40 -15.89 -22.61 2.45
N MET A 41 -15.89 -23.21 1.26
CA MET A 41 -16.46 -22.56 0.07
C MET A 41 -17.97 -22.39 0.22
N ILE A 42 -18.70 -23.43 0.64
CA ILE A 42 -20.15 -23.37 0.83
C ILE A 42 -20.52 -22.35 1.92
N GLN A 43 -19.71 -22.24 2.98
CA GLN A 43 -19.89 -21.22 4.02
C GLN A 43 -19.66 -19.81 3.48
N ILE A 44 -18.60 -19.58 2.68
CA ILE A 44 -18.34 -18.29 2.01
C ILE A 44 -19.52 -17.90 1.09
N TYR A 45 -20.08 -18.85 0.35
CA TYR A 45 -21.24 -18.62 -0.51
C TYR A 45 -22.53 -18.34 0.27
N SER A 46 -22.69 -18.94 1.46
CA SER A 46 -23.83 -18.68 2.35
C SER A 46 -23.84 -17.26 2.91
N GLU A 47 -22.67 -16.68 3.12
CA GLU A 47 -22.51 -15.33 3.68
C GLU A 47 -22.51 -14.25 2.59
N ARG A 48 -21.97 -14.53 1.39
CA ARG A 48 -21.96 -13.62 0.23
C ARG A 48 -21.92 -14.41 -1.09
N PRO A 49 -23.02 -14.55 -1.85
CA PRO A 49 -22.97 -15.15 -3.19
C PRO A 49 -22.11 -14.25 -4.09
N ARG A 50 -20.87 -14.67 -4.41
CA ARG A 50 -19.94 -13.91 -5.25
C ARG A 50 -20.22 -14.03 -6.75
N THR A 51 -21.06 -14.98 -7.15
CA THR A 51 -21.33 -15.32 -8.55
C THR A 51 -22.83 -15.29 -8.80
N GLU A 52 -23.26 -14.51 -9.80
CA GLU A 52 -24.65 -14.53 -10.24
C GLU A 52 -25.01 -15.92 -10.82
N PRO A 53 -26.25 -16.41 -10.62
CA PRO A 53 -26.75 -17.64 -11.22
C PRO A 53 -26.47 -17.77 -12.72
N THR A 54 -26.56 -16.64 -13.43
CA THR A 54 -26.24 -16.49 -14.86
C THR A 54 -24.80 -16.85 -15.19
N ALA A 55 -23.84 -16.44 -14.34
CA ALA A 55 -22.42 -16.74 -14.49
C ALA A 55 -22.13 -18.23 -14.22
N VAL A 56 -22.75 -18.81 -13.19
CA VAL A 56 -22.61 -20.25 -12.87
C VAL A 56 -23.20 -21.10 -13.99
N TRP A 57 -24.35 -20.71 -14.53
CA TRP A 57 -24.96 -21.40 -15.67
C TRP A 57 -24.11 -21.30 -16.94
N LEU A 58 -23.53 -20.13 -17.22
CA LEU A 58 -22.62 -19.94 -18.35
C LEU A 58 -21.38 -20.84 -18.21
N ASN A 59 -20.77 -20.88 -17.01
CA ASN A 59 -19.65 -21.74 -16.71
C ASN A 59 -20.02 -23.22 -16.87
N LEU A 60 -21.18 -23.65 -16.36
CA LEU A 60 -21.69 -25.01 -16.55
C LEU A 60 -21.82 -25.36 -18.04
N ARG A 61 -22.37 -24.45 -18.84
CA ARG A 61 -22.56 -24.65 -20.29
C ARG A 61 -21.21 -24.74 -21.01
N GLU A 62 -20.28 -23.84 -20.72
CA GLU A 62 -18.92 -23.88 -21.26
C GLU A 62 -18.19 -25.15 -20.87
N PHE A 63 -18.32 -25.58 -19.61
CA PHE A 63 -17.74 -26.82 -19.10
C PHE A 63 -18.28 -28.03 -19.86
N VAL A 64 -19.61 -28.16 -19.97
CA VAL A 64 -20.24 -29.28 -20.68
C VAL A 64 -19.89 -29.28 -22.17
N ASN A 65 -19.81 -28.11 -22.82
CA ASN A 65 -19.38 -28.00 -24.21
C ASN A 65 -17.93 -28.45 -24.39
N ARG A 66 -17.03 -28.01 -23.50
CA ARG A 66 -15.63 -28.41 -23.52
C ARG A 66 -15.44 -29.92 -23.41
N TYR A 67 -16.18 -30.59 -22.53
CA TYR A 67 -16.12 -32.07 -22.44
C TYR A 67 -16.61 -32.77 -23.71
N ARG A 68 -17.55 -32.16 -24.45
CA ARG A 68 -17.97 -32.69 -25.76
C ARG A 68 -16.90 -32.50 -26.82
N ASP A 69 -16.28 -31.33 -26.85
CA ASP A 69 -15.19 -31.00 -27.78
C ASP A 69 -13.95 -31.90 -27.54
N GLU A 70 -13.70 -32.28 -26.29
CA GLU A 70 -12.60 -33.17 -25.89
C GLU A 70 -12.94 -34.68 -26.00
N GLN A 71 -14.01 -35.06 -26.71
CA GLN A 71 -14.47 -36.45 -26.91
C GLN A 71 -14.81 -37.21 -25.61
N LEU A 72 -15.36 -36.51 -24.61
CA LEU A 72 -15.86 -37.07 -23.35
C LEU A 72 -17.37 -36.81 -23.16
N PRO A 73 -18.24 -37.18 -24.13
CA PRO A 73 -19.66 -36.81 -24.11
C PRO A 73 -20.43 -37.45 -22.95
N VAL A 74 -20.03 -38.65 -22.50
CA VAL A 74 -20.68 -39.36 -21.38
C VAL A 74 -20.58 -38.56 -20.08
N LEU A 75 -19.40 -37.98 -19.81
CA LEU A 75 -19.15 -37.18 -18.61
C LEU A 75 -19.80 -35.79 -18.72
N ALA A 76 -19.81 -35.21 -19.93
CA ALA A 76 -20.55 -33.98 -20.22
C ALA A 76 -22.05 -34.13 -19.90
N ASP A 77 -22.64 -35.25 -20.32
CA ASP A 77 -24.05 -35.55 -20.09
C ASP A 77 -24.33 -35.93 -18.63
N ALA A 78 -23.37 -36.55 -17.94
CA ALA A 78 -23.44 -36.84 -16.51
C ALA A 78 -23.50 -35.55 -15.66
N ILE A 79 -22.57 -34.63 -15.92
CA ILE A 79 -22.50 -33.32 -15.23
C ILE A 79 -23.78 -32.54 -15.49
N ARG A 80 -24.26 -32.52 -16.74
CA ARG A 80 -25.53 -31.87 -17.09
C ARG A 80 -26.71 -32.48 -16.35
N LYS A 81 -26.80 -33.81 -16.29
CA LYS A 81 -27.87 -34.51 -15.55
C LYS A 81 -27.80 -34.19 -14.06
N LEU A 82 -26.61 -34.21 -13.45
CA LEU A 82 -26.42 -33.93 -12.04
C LEU A 82 -26.78 -32.47 -11.69
N SER A 83 -26.36 -31.52 -12.54
CA SER A 83 -26.78 -30.12 -12.41
C SER A 83 -28.28 -29.95 -12.52
N ASN A 84 -28.94 -30.63 -13.46
CA ASN A 84 -30.40 -30.57 -13.59
C ASN A 84 -31.10 -31.14 -12.34
N VAL A 85 -30.61 -32.27 -11.79
CA VAL A 85 -31.14 -32.82 -10.52
C VAL A 85 -31.04 -31.81 -9.38
N ILE A 86 -29.91 -31.10 -9.26
CA ILE A 86 -29.71 -30.05 -8.24
C ILE A 86 -30.66 -28.86 -8.50
N ILE A 87 -30.82 -28.47 -9.77
CA ILE A 87 -31.69 -27.34 -10.17
C ILE A 87 -33.17 -27.67 -9.91
N ASP A 88 -33.59 -28.92 -10.15
CA ASP A 88 -34.97 -29.35 -10.08
C ASP A 88 -35.42 -29.73 -8.65
N ASP A 89 -34.50 -29.89 -7.70
CA ASP A 89 -34.84 -30.23 -6.31
C ASP A 89 -35.44 -29.02 -5.57
N PHE A 90 -36.74 -29.07 -5.27
CA PHE A 90 -37.47 -28.01 -4.57
C PHE A 90 -37.08 -27.85 -3.09
N GLN A 91 -36.37 -28.83 -2.51
CA GLN A 91 -35.91 -28.76 -1.11
C GLN A 91 -34.64 -27.92 -0.95
N ILE A 92 -33.92 -27.67 -2.04
CA ILE A 92 -32.71 -26.85 -2.05
C ILE A 92 -33.09 -25.41 -2.38
N GLY A 93 -32.71 -24.44 -1.55
CA GLY A 93 -32.94 -23.02 -1.85
C GLY A 93 -32.18 -22.57 -3.10
N GLU A 94 -32.73 -21.65 -3.90
CA GLU A 94 -32.15 -21.27 -5.21
C GLU A 94 -30.67 -20.87 -5.13
N GLN A 95 -30.29 -20.07 -4.13
CA GLN A 95 -28.90 -19.64 -3.97
C GLN A 95 -27.95 -20.81 -3.68
N LEU A 96 -28.44 -21.82 -2.94
CA LEU A 96 -27.67 -23.02 -2.61
C LEU A 96 -27.53 -23.94 -3.83
N LYS A 97 -28.53 -24.02 -4.72
CA LYS A 97 -28.44 -24.76 -5.99
C LYS A 97 -27.25 -24.30 -6.81
N TRP A 98 -27.14 -22.98 -6.99
CA TRP A 98 -26.05 -22.39 -7.76
C TRP A 98 -24.70 -22.53 -7.05
N ALA A 99 -24.65 -22.43 -5.72
CA ALA A 99 -23.42 -22.64 -4.97
C ALA A 99 -22.91 -24.10 -5.06
N ILE A 100 -23.81 -25.09 -5.01
CA ILE A 100 -23.45 -26.51 -5.17
C ILE A 100 -22.93 -26.77 -6.59
N ILE A 101 -23.54 -26.18 -7.61
CA ILE A 101 -23.09 -26.32 -9.00
C ILE A 101 -21.73 -25.65 -9.21
N ASP A 102 -21.52 -24.44 -8.70
CA ASP A 102 -20.24 -23.73 -8.80
C ASP A 102 -19.12 -24.50 -8.05
N PHE A 103 -19.44 -25.07 -6.89
CA PHE A 103 -18.56 -25.99 -6.18
C PHE A 103 -18.23 -27.24 -7.02
N MET A 104 -19.24 -27.88 -7.60
CA MET A 104 -19.05 -29.06 -8.45
C MET A 104 -18.17 -28.76 -9.67
N LEU A 105 -18.30 -27.57 -10.27
CA LEU A 105 -17.46 -27.11 -11.38
C LEU A 105 -16.02 -26.80 -10.93
N SER A 106 -15.85 -26.19 -9.76
CA SER A 106 -14.52 -25.84 -9.22
C SER A 106 -13.73 -27.06 -8.74
N VAL A 107 -14.37 -28.06 -8.13
CA VAL A 107 -13.70 -29.30 -7.68
C VAL A 107 -13.31 -30.18 -8.86
N ASN A 108 -14.09 -30.22 -9.94
CA ASN A 108 -13.75 -30.98 -11.15
C ASN A 108 -12.49 -30.48 -11.88
N TYR A 109 -11.89 -29.34 -11.49
CA TYR A 109 -10.66 -28.84 -12.09
C TYR A 109 -9.41 -29.68 -11.73
N CYS A 110 -9.40 -30.35 -10.56
CA CYS A 110 -8.26 -31.20 -10.13
C CYS A 110 -8.34 -32.64 -10.67
N PRO A 111 -9.51 -33.33 -10.63
CA PRO A 111 -9.75 -34.60 -11.32
C PRO A 111 -9.58 -34.51 -12.83
N PHE A 112 -9.70 -33.32 -13.45
CA PHE A 112 -9.44 -33.10 -14.88
C PHE A 112 -8.06 -33.57 -15.33
N ARG A 113 -7.03 -33.43 -14.47
CA ARG A 113 -5.70 -33.99 -14.76
C ARG A 113 -5.68 -35.51 -14.63
N VAL A 114 -6.48 -36.10 -13.74
CA VAL A 114 -6.46 -37.54 -13.40
C VAL A 114 -7.36 -38.37 -14.33
N ALA A 115 -8.54 -37.88 -14.69
CA ALA A 115 -9.45 -38.49 -15.67
C ALA A 115 -8.82 -38.60 -17.07
N ARG A 116 -7.88 -37.69 -17.39
CA ARG A 116 -7.07 -37.73 -18.62
C ARG A 116 -6.04 -38.88 -18.62
N PHE A 117 -5.61 -39.36 -17.46
CA PHE A 117 -4.69 -40.50 -17.31
C PHE A 117 -5.41 -41.87 -17.25
N TYR A 118 -6.65 -41.94 -16.75
CA TYR A 118 -7.39 -43.20 -16.51
C TYR A 118 -8.73 -43.27 -17.28
N LYS A 119 -8.75 -42.79 -18.52
CA LYS A 119 -9.94 -42.62 -19.39
C LYS A 119 -10.87 -43.85 -19.44
N GLN A 120 -10.33 -45.06 -19.41
CA GLN A 120 -11.09 -46.29 -19.62
C GLN A 120 -11.76 -46.81 -18.33
N ALA A 121 -11.05 -46.76 -17.20
CA ALA A 121 -11.58 -47.20 -15.90
C ALA A 121 -12.70 -46.28 -15.37
N HIS A 122 -12.61 -44.97 -15.65
CA HIS A 122 -13.64 -44.01 -15.23
C HIS A 122 -14.92 -44.06 -16.08
N LEU A 123 -14.84 -44.46 -17.35
CA LEU A 123 -16.03 -44.62 -18.19
C LEU A 123 -16.92 -45.77 -17.69
N GLU A 124 -16.31 -46.88 -17.26
CA GLU A 124 -17.01 -48.04 -16.70
C GLU A 124 -17.63 -47.72 -15.32
N CYS A 125 -16.90 -47.00 -14.45
CA CYS A 125 -17.38 -46.60 -13.13
C CYS A 125 -18.49 -45.52 -13.20
N SER A 126 -18.35 -44.55 -14.11
CA SER A 126 -19.37 -43.49 -14.29
C SER A 126 -20.67 -44.05 -14.88
N GLU A 127 -20.60 -45.08 -15.73
CA GLU A 127 -21.79 -45.77 -16.23
C GLU A 127 -22.54 -46.52 -15.11
N LEU A 128 -21.80 -47.10 -14.14
CA LEU A 128 -22.36 -47.73 -12.94
C LEU A 128 -23.01 -46.71 -12.00
N ILE A 129 -22.34 -45.60 -11.71
CA ILE A 129 -22.86 -44.52 -10.84
C ILE A 129 -24.11 -43.87 -11.46
N LEU A 130 -24.12 -43.67 -12.78
CA LEU A 130 -25.30 -43.12 -13.47
C LEU A 130 -26.45 -44.12 -13.54
N LYS A 131 -26.18 -45.43 -13.61
CA LYS A 131 -27.19 -46.48 -13.48
C LYS A 131 -27.76 -46.50 -12.06
N ASP A 132 -26.92 -46.39 -11.03
CA ASP A 132 -27.34 -46.40 -9.62
C ASP A 132 -28.09 -45.14 -9.21
N LEU A 133 -27.69 -43.96 -9.70
CA LEU A 133 -28.41 -42.71 -9.47
C LEU A 133 -29.71 -42.62 -10.28
N ALA A 134 -29.75 -43.14 -11.51
CA ALA A 134 -30.99 -43.24 -12.28
C ALA A 134 -31.97 -44.26 -11.68
N LEU A 135 -31.44 -45.34 -11.08
CA LEU A 135 -32.21 -46.28 -10.28
C LEU A 135 -32.73 -45.60 -9.01
N ALA A 136 -31.88 -44.94 -8.23
CA ALA A 136 -32.26 -44.21 -7.01
C ALA A 136 -33.30 -43.10 -7.28
N HIS A 137 -33.21 -42.39 -8.41
CA HIS A 137 -34.16 -41.37 -8.82
C HIS A 137 -35.51 -41.96 -9.27
N LYS A 138 -35.51 -43.14 -9.92
CA LYS A 138 -36.74 -43.90 -10.21
C LYS A 138 -37.38 -44.43 -8.93
N THR A 139 -36.57 -44.91 -7.97
CA THR A 139 -37.06 -45.37 -6.66
C THR A 139 -37.62 -44.21 -5.84
N ALA A 140 -36.99 -43.03 -5.85
CA ALA A 140 -37.46 -41.83 -5.14
C ALA A 140 -38.77 -41.26 -5.71
N GLN A 141 -38.97 -41.30 -7.04
CA GLN A 141 -40.22 -40.86 -7.66
C GLN A 141 -41.40 -41.83 -7.42
N GLN A 142 -41.13 -43.14 -7.24
CA GLN A 142 -42.17 -44.12 -6.86
C GLN A 142 -42.57 -44.05 -5.37
N ILE A 143 -41.71 -43.48 -4.51
CA ILE A 143 -41.96 -43.35 -3.05
C ILE A 143 -42.93 -42.19 -2.71
N SER A 144 -43.14 -41.21 -3.60
CA SER A 144 -43.95 -40.03 -3.31
C SER A 144 -45.49 -40.25 -3.30
N ILE A 145 -45.99 -41.43 -3.74
CA ILE A 145 -47.44 -41.66 -3.91
C ILE A 145 -48.10 -42.52 -2.79
N LYS A 146 -47.38 -43.01 -1.78
CA LYS A 146 -48.02 -43.65 -0.60
C LYS A 146 -47.54 -43.04 0.72
N LYS A 147 -48.33 -42.08 1.22
CA LYS A 147 -48.17 -41.45 2.54
C LYS A 147 -48.31 -42.46 3.69
N HIS A 148 -47.60 -42.13 4.79
CA HIS A 148 -47.76 -42.57 6.17
C HIS A 148 -47.46 -44.05 6.49
N LEU A 149 -46.29 -44.32 7.07
CA LEU A 149 -46.12 -44.93 8.40
C LEU A 149 -44.63 -45.14 8.75
N SER A 150 -44.23 -44.55 9.88
CA SER A 150 -43.18 -44.94 10.84
C SER A 150 -42.02 -45.86 10.39
N LEU A 151 -40.79 -45.38 10.65
CA LEU A 151 -39.47 -45.97 10.37
C LEU A 151 -39.16 -47.33 11.06
N ASN A 152 -40.16 -48.04 11.56
CA ASN A 152 -40.01 -49.30 12.30
C ASN A 152 -40.42 -50.57 11.52
N SER A 153 -40.81 -50.45 10.25
CA SER A 153 -41.10 -51.59 9.37
C SER A 153 -39.94 -52.05 8.48
N LEU A 154 -38.78 -51.36 8.49
CA LEU A 154 -37.61 -51.68 7.67
C LEU A 154 -36.85 -52.97 8.09
N LYS A 155 -37.37 -53.74 9.04
CA LYS A 155 -36.68 -54.88 9.66
C LYS A 155 -37.27 -56.27 9.36
N ARG A 156 -38.28 -56.41 8.48
CA ARG A 156 -39.00 -57.70 8.37
C ARG A 156 -39.28 -58.32 6.99
N SER A 157 -38.67 -57.88 5.89
CA SER A 157 -38.84 -58.61 4.61
C SER A 157 -37.81 -58.16 3.56
N LEU A 158 -36.53 -58.58 3.56
CA LEU A 158 -36.02 -59.90 3.19
C LEU A 158 -37.06 -61.03 3.07
N HIS A 159 -37.84 -61.02 1.98
CA HIS A 159 -38.16 -62.18 1.15
C HIS A 159 -39.22 -61.85 0.07
N LEU A 160 -38.98 -62.40 -1.14
CA LEU A 160 -39.91 -62.73 -2.24
C LEU A 160 -40.28 -61.67 -3.31
N GLU A 161 -39.57 -61.83 -4.43
CA GLU A 161 -39.98 -61.93 -5.85
C GLU A 161 -41.28 -61.31 -6.43
N LEU A 162 -41.06 -60.71 -7.61
CA LEU A 162 -41.84 -60.73 -8.87
C LEU A 162 -43.26 -60.12 -8.94
N GLY A 163 -43.44 -59.18 -9.88
CA GLY A 163 -44.70 -59.05 -10.62
C GLY A 163 -45.20 -57.65 -11.02
N MET A 164 -44.82 -57.22 -12.23
CA MET A 164 -45.70 -56.66 -13.29
C MET A 164 -46.62 -55.42 -13.11
N ARG A 165 -46.38 -54.46 -14.03
CA ARG A 165 -47.28 -53.77 -15.00
C ARG A 165 -48.12 -52.51 -14.66
N GLN A 166 -47.94 -51.53 -15.57
CA GLN A 166 -48.91 -50.62 -16.25
C GLN A 166 -49.56 -49.52 -15.41
N SER A 167 -49.89 -48.31 -15.88
CA SER A 167 -49.77 -47.57 -17.15
C SER A 167 -50.27 -46.13 -16.88
N GLU A 168 -49.79 -45.13 -17.66
CA GLU A 168 -50.58 -44.00 -18.24
C GLU A 168 -51.27 -42.98 -17.27
N VAL A 169 -51.49 -41.68 -17.53
CA VAL A 169 -51.51 -40.81 -18.72
C VAL A 169 -51.78 -39.36 -18.24
N GLN A 170 -51.22 -38.35 -18.94
CA GLN A 170 -51.75 -36.98 -19.24
C GLN A 170 -52.23 -36.05 -18.10
N ALA A 171 -52.33 -34.73 -18.21
CA ALA A 171 -51.97 -33.68 -19.17
C ALA A 171 -52.32 -32.33 -18.49
N GLY A 172 -51.97 -31.22 -19.15
CA GLY A 172 -52.58 -29.90 -18.96
C GLY A 172 -51.64 -28.91 -18.29
N GLU A 173 -51.01 -27.98 -19.02
CA GLU A 173 -51.60 -26.70 -19.49
C GLU A 173 -52.16 -25.88 -18.31
N SER A 174 -51.96 -24.58 -18.14
CA SER A 174 -51.80 -23.47 -19.08
C SER A 174 -51.29 -22.26 -18.25
N ARG A 175 -50.37 -21.41 -18.74
CA ARG A 175 -50.62 -20.22 -19.59
C ARG A 175 -51.11 -18.99 -18.80
N LYS A 176 -50.35 -17.89 -18.92
CA LYS A 176 -50.72 -16.47 -19.19
C LYS A 176 -49.71 -15.55 -18.50
N ASP A 177 -48.87 -14.82 -19.25
CA ASP A 177 -49.15 -13.63 -20.09
C ASP A 177 -49.41 -12.37 -19.27
N SER A 178 -48.53 -11.38 -19.46
CA SER A 178 -48.77 -9.96 -19.81
C SER A 178 -47.64 -9.07 -19.23
N VAL A 179 -46.80 -8.43 -20.06
CA VAL A 179 -46.97 -7.10 -20.70
C VAL A 179 -46.90 -5.99 -19.63
N SER A 180 -46.03 -4.96 -19.66
CA SER A 180 -45.79 -3.97 -20.72
C SER A 180 -44.63 -2.99 -20.38
N GLN A 181 -43.90 -2.58 -21.43
CA GLN A 181 -43.56 -1.20 -21.85
C GLN A 181 -42.66 -0.27 -20.95
N SER A 182 -41.43 -0.05 -21.44
CA SER A 182 -40.75 1.21 -21.89
C SER A 182 -41.34 2.59 -21.48
N PRO A 183 -40.58 3.73 -21.47
CA PRO A 183 -39.53 4.09 -22.45
C PRO A 183 -38.36 5.00 -22.00
N ASP A 184 -37.45 5.21 -22.96
CA ASP A 184 -36.35 6.19 -23.03
C ASP A 184 -36.74 7.65 -22.76
N LEU A 185 -35.76 8.46 -22.32
CA LEU A 185 -35.40 9.73 -22.97
C LEU A 185 -34.09 10.34 -22.40
N THR A 186 -33.49 11.16 -23.26
CA THR A 186 -32.12 11.68 -23.32
C THR A 186 -31.83 12.98 -22.55
N ALA A 187 -30.52 13.16 -22.25
CA ALA A 187 -29.69 14.38 -22.28
C ALA A 187 -29.90 15.53 -21.26
N LEU A 188 -28.79 15.91 -20.59
CA LEU A 188 -28.24 17.28 -20.45
C LEU A 188 -27.08 17.27 -19.44
N SER A 189 -25.90 17.77 -19.80
CA SER A 189 -24.93 18.28 -18.81
C SER A 189 -23.99 19.32 -19.44
N SER A 190 -23.91 20.42 -18.72
CA SER A 190 -23.22 21.68 -19.02
C SER A 190 -21.83 21.77 -18.39
N ALA A 191 -20.97 22.54 -19.07
CA ALA A 191 -19.87 23.39 -18.62
C ALA A 191 -19.18 23.13 -17.26
N ASN A 192 -17.85 22.95 -17.30
CA ASN A 192 -16.95 23.49 -16.29
C ASN A 192 -15.57 23.81 -16.92
N SER A 193 -15.10 25.03 -16.65
CA SER A 193 -13.86 25.65 -17.10
C SER A 193 -12.67 25.26 -16.22
N THR A 194 -11.54 24.92 -16.84
CA THR A 194 -10.22 24.73 -16.18
C THR A 194 -9.22 25.78 -16.70
N PRO A 195 -8.34 26.35 -15.85
CA PRO A 195 -7.42 27.41 -16.25
C PRO A 195 -6.16 26.85 -16.94
N ALA A 196 -5.60 27.70 -17.80
CA ALA A 196 -4.51 27.42 -18.73
C ALA A 196 -3.23 26.91 -18.04
N ARG A 197 -2.72 25.78 -18.55
CA ARG A 197 -1.36 25.28 -18.32
C ARG A 197 -0.44 25.83 -19.40
N SER A 198 0.62 26.51 -18.96
CA SER A 198 1.73 27.04 -19.75
C SER A 198 2.32 25.99 -20.69
N GLU A 199 2.31 26.28 -21.99
CA GLU A 199 2.97 25.49 -23.04
C GLU A 199 4.49 25.57 -22.85
N CYS A 200 5.10 24.45 -22.47
CA CYS A 200 6.55 24.29 -22.45
C CYS A 200 7.00 23.59 -23.73
N GLY A 201 7.81 24.28 -24.54
CA GLY A 201 8.71 23.73 -25.57
C GLY A 201 8.18 22.55 -26.38
N MET A 202 7.31 22.82 -27.36
CA MET A 202 6.99 21.86 -28.41
C MET A 202 8.26 21.41 -29.15
N TRP A 203 8.70 20.18 -28.90
CA TRP A 203 9.46 19.44 -29.90
C TRP A 203 8.53 19.31 -31.12
N GLN A 204 8.85 20.04 -32.20
CA GLN A 204 8.14 19.86 -33.45
C GLN A 204 8.32 18.41 -33.89
N LEU A 205 7.20 17.68 -33.98
CA LEU A 205 7.17 16.35 -34.57
C LEU A 205 7.81 16.42 -35.96
N PRO A 206 8.66 15.45 -36.34
CA PRO A 206 9.18 15.34 -37.71
C PRO A 206 8.04 15.50 -38.73
N PRO A 207 8.25 16.19 -39.87
CA PRO A 207 7.20 16.45 -40.87
C PRO A 207 6.42 15.20 -41.32
N ALA A 208 7.07 14.03 -41.31
CA ALA A 208 6.47 12.73 -41.58
C ALA A 208 5.34 12.35 -40.59
N LEU A 209 5.42 12.74 -39.32
CA LEU A 209 4.39 12.46 -38.30
C LEU A 209 3.17 13.40 -38.41
N GLN A 210 3.25 14.48 -39.20
CA GLN A 210 2.11 15.36 -39.48
C GLN A 210 1.23 14.81 -40.61
N GLN A 211 1.82 14.24 -41.67
CA GLN A 211 1.08 13.48 -42.70
C GLN A 211 0.34 12.27 -42.11
N VAL A 212 0.91 11.67 -41.06
CA VAL A 212 0.37 10.51 -40.33
C VAL A 212 -0.89 10.84 -39.50
N LYS A 213 -1.08 12.08 -39.04
CA LYS A 213 -2.32 12.51 -38.36
C LYS A 213 -3.52 12.59 -39.30
N GLN A 214 -3.30 12.90 -40.58
CA GLN A 214 -4.35 12.90 -41.60
C GLN A 214 -4.78 11.47 -41.95
N MET A 215 -3.83 10.53 -42.03
CA MET A 215 -4.14 9.09 -42.17
C MET A 215 -4.90 8.50 -40.97
N GLU A 216 -4.65 8.97 -39.74
CA GLU A 216 -5.37 8.53 -38.53
C GLU A 216 -6.87 8.85 -38.59
N LEU A 217 -7.24 9.98 -39.19
CA LEU A 217 -8.64 10.42 -39.33
C LEU A 217 -9.40 9.56 -40.35
N GLU A 218 -8.75 9.14 -41.44
CA GLU A 218 -9.33 8.27 -42.47
C GLU A 218 -9.40 6.80 -42.02
N LEU A 219 -8.37 6.28 -41.33
CA LEU A 219 -8.34 4.91 -40.80
C LEU A 219 -9.36 4.65 -39.70
N SER A 220 -9.70 5.66 -38.90
CA SER A 220 -10.69 5.53 -37.81
C SER A 220 -12.09 5.15 -38.30
N LYS A 221 -12.37 5.39 -39.59
CA LYS A 221 -13.67 5.16 -40.21
C LYS A 221 -13.84 3.78 -40.85
N GLN A 222 -12.77 3.02 -41.09
CA GLN A 222 -12.84 1.80 -41.93
C GLN A 222 -12.45 0.48 -41.24
N VAL A 223 -11.73 0.48 -40.12
CA VAL A 223 -11.28 -0.78 -39.48
C VAL A 223 -11.51 -0.74 -37.97
N GLY A 224 -12.38 -1.62 -37.45
CA GLY A 224 -12.60 -1.81 -36.01
C GLY A 224 -11.28 -1.90 -35.21
N ILE A 225 -11.04 -0.89 -34.37
CA ILE A 225 -9.73 -0.57 -33.76
C ILE A 225 -9.55 -1.30 -32.42
N LYS A 226 -9.48 -2.64 -32.40
CA LYS A 226 -9.14 -3.38 -31.15
C LYS A 226 -8.08 -4.48 -31.26
N ALA A 227 -7.74 -4.95 -32.47
CA ALA A 227 -6.74 -6.03 -32.62
C ALA A 227 -5.29 -5.50 -32.60
N GLN A 228 -4.40 -6.20 -31.88
CA GLN A 228 -2.96 -5.94 -31.76
C GLN A 228 -2.21 -6.16 -33.10
N PHE A 229 -1.00 -5.60 -33.24
CA PHE A 229 -0.15 -5.78 -34.43
C PHE A 229 0.05 -7.25 -34.82
N SER A 230 0.46 -8.10 -33.86
CA SER A 230 0.78 -9.52 -34.09
C SER A 230 -0.37 -10.26 -34.77
N TYR A 231 -1.60 -10.06 -34.28
CA TYR A 231 -2.81 -10.63 -34.87
C TYR A 231 -3.06 -10.12 -36.30
N ARG A 232 -2.95 -8.81 -36.53
CA ARG A 232 -3.21 -8.21 -37.84
C ARG A 232 -2.20 -8.64 -38.88
N PHE A 233 -0.91 -8.67 -38.51
CA PHE A 233 0.16 -9.09 -39.39
C PHE A 233 0.08 -10.59 -39.71
N ALA A 234 -0.19 -11.44 -38.72
CA ALA A 234 -0.44 -12.86 -38.97
C ALA A 234 -1.62 -13.09 -39.93
N LYS A 235 -2.74 -12.39 -39.73
CA LYS A 235 -3.91 -12.48 -40.63
C LYS A 235 -3.60 -12.00 -42.05
N TYR A 236 -2.79 -10.96 -42.19
CA TYR A 236 -2.31 -10.47 -43.47
C TYR A 236 -1.46 -11.53 -44.19
N LEU A 237 -0.52 -12.16 -43.48
CA LEU A 237 0.26 -13.28 -44.01
C LEU A 237 -0.64 -14.46 -44.42
N SER A 238 -1.66 -14.81 -43.64
CA SER A 238 -2.59 -15.91 -43.96
C SER A 238 -3.43 -15.65 -45.20
N ARG A 239 -3.85 -14.40 -45.43
CA ARG A 239 -4.54 -14.03 -46.68
C ARG A 239 -3.62 -14.16 -47.90
N ASN A 240 -2.40 -13.65 -47.78
CA ASN A 240 -1.41 -13.75 -48.85
C ASN A 240 -1.04 -15.21 -49.18
N LEU A 241 -1.00 -16.08 -48.16
CA LEU A 241 -0.85 -17.53 -48.37
C LEU A 241 -2.02 -18.13 -49.12
N ALA A 242 -3.26 -17.81 -48.74
CA ALA A 242 -4.46 -18.34 -49.37
C ALA A 242 -4.60 -17.88 -50.82
N GLU A 243 -4.22 -16.64 -51.13
CA GLU A 243 -4.30 -16.05 -52.49
C GLU A 243 -3.23 -16.58 -53.44
N LYS A 244 -2.04 -16.92 -52.93
CA LYS A 244 -0.93 -17.48 -53.74
C LYS A 244 -0.79 -19.00 -53.67
N GLY A 245 -1.53 -19.67 -52.79
CA GLY A 245 -1.47 -21.13 -52.57
C GLY A 245 -1.79 -21.98 -53.81
N SER A 246 -2.43 -21.41 -54.83
CA SER A 246 -2.65 -22.06 -56.12
C SER A 246 -1.42 -22.07 -57.05
N GLN A 247 -0.32 -21.40 -56.70
CA GLN A 247 0.92 -21.32 -57.50
C GLN A 247 2.15 -22.01 -56.85
N PHE A 248 2.08 -22.43 -55.59
CA PHE A 248 3.24 -22.93 -54.83
C PHE A 248 3.24 -24.46 -54.61
N CYS A 249 2.63 -25.22 -55.54
CA CYS A 249 2.45 -26.67 -55.37
C CYS A 249 3.73 -27.53 -55.48
N ASP A 250 4.89 -26.94 -55.78
CA ASP A 250 6.11 -27.71 -56.12
C ASP A 250 7.31 -27.53 -55.14
N CYS A 251 7.21 -26.74 -54.05
CA CYS A 251 8.32 -26.59 -53.09
C CYS A 251 7.86 -26.56 -51.61
N ASP A 252 7.92 -27.72 -50.93
CA ASP A 252 7.62 -27.89 -49.50
C ASP A 252 8.32 -26.86 -48.59
N GLU A 253 9.55 -26.49 -48.93
CA GLU A 253 10.40 -25.58 -48.13
C GLU A 253 9.86 -24.14 -48.07
N SER A 254 9.38 -23.60 -49.19
CA SER A 254 8.83 -22.23 -49.25
C SER A 254 7.52 -22.14 -48.45
N PHE A 255 6.69 -23.18 -48.54
CA PHE A 255 5.43 -23.25 -47.82
C PHE A 255 5.67 -23.35 -46.30
N PHE A 256 6.64 -24.17 -45.88
CA PHE A 256 7.06 -24.27 -44.48
C PHE A 256 7.57 -22.93 -43.90
N ILE A 257 8.40 -22.18 -44.64
CA ILE A 257 8.90 -20.87 -44.18
C ILE A 257 7.76 -19.87 -44.00
N GLN A 258 6.80 -19.85 -44.93
CA GLN A 258 5.66 -18.95 -44.84
C GLN A 258 4.73 -19.30 -43.67
N GLU A 259 4.50 -20.59 -43.39
CA GLU A 259 3.81 -21.02 -42.18
C GLU A 259 4.60 -20.66 -40.92
N THR A 260 5.92 -20.87 -40.91
CA THR A 260 6.80 -20.52 -39.79
C THR A 260 6.69 -19.02 -39.47
N LEU A 261 6.72 -18.15 -40.49
CA LEU A 261 6.52 -16.70 -40.34
C LEU A 261 5.17 -16.37 -39.69
N GLN A 262 4.09 -17.08 -40.04
CA GLN A 262 2.78 -16.86 -39.42
C GLN A 262 2.77 -17.27 -37.95
N VAL A 263 3.32 -18.45 -37.66
CA VAL A 263 3.35 -19.04 -36.33
C VAL A 263 4.17 -18.18 -35.35
N PHE A 264 5.20 -17.47 -35.84
CA PHE A 264 5.94 -16.48 -35.03
C PHE A 264 5.07 -15.35 -34.47
N PHE A 265 4.09 -14.85 -35.24
CA PHE A 265 3.22 -13.76 -34.80
C PHE A 265 1.92 -14.25 -34.16
N ARG A 266 1.43 -15.42 -34.59
CA ARG A 266 0.23 -16.03 -34.03
C ARG A 266 0.38 -17.55 -33.98
N PRO A 267 0.67 -18.10 -32.79
CA PRO A 267 0.59 -19.53 -32.54
C PRO A 267 -0.77 -20.08 -32.94
N ALA A 268 -0.80 -20.98 -33.92
CA ALA A 268 -2.00 -21.63 -34.40
C ALA A 268 -1.63 -23.01 -34.97
N GLU A 269 -2.59 -23.92 -34.98
CA GLU A 269 -2.45 -25.18 -35.70
C GLU A 269 -2.48 -24.92 -37.21
N CYS A 270 -1.48 -25.42 -37.93
CA CYS A 270 -1.39 -25.32 -39.39
C CYS A 270 -0.82 -26.62 -39.98
N HIS A 271 -0.41 -26.62 -41.26
CA HIS A 271 -0.04 -27.84 -41.96
C HIS A 271 1.17 -28.54 -41.30
N HIS A 272 2.21 -27.77 -40.94
CA HIS A 272 3.45 -28.32 -40.35
C HIS A 272 3.48 -28.27 -38.82
N PHE A 273 2.66 -27.43 -38.18
CA PHE A 273 2.69 -27.19 -36.74
C PHE A 273 1.39 -27.65 -36.05
N VAL A 274 1.52 -28.20 -34.84
CA VAL A 274 0.43 -28.59 -33.96
C VAL A 274 0.60 -27.92 -32.59
N LEU A 275 -0.51 -27.49 -31.97
CA LEU A 275 -0.49 -26.86 -30.67
C LEU A 275 -0.80 -27.91 -29.60
N LEU A 276 0.22 -28.39 -28.89
CA LEU A 276 0.08 -29.39 -27.84
C LEU A 276 0.38 -28.77 -26.48
N ASN A 277 -0.61 -28.78 -25.57
CA ASN A 277 -0.51 -28.19 -24.24
C ASN A 277 -0.07 -26.71 -24.25
N GLU A 278 -0.67 -25.88 -25.12
CA GLU A 278 -0.30 -24.47 -25.30
C GLU A 278 1.15 -24.25 -25.79
N LEU A 279 1.82 -25.29 -26.30
CA LEU A 279 3.15 -25.21 -26.90
C LEU A 279 3.11 -25.68 -28.34
N ILE A 280 3.71 -24.91 -29.23
CA ILE A 280 3.86 -25.29 -30.63
C ILE A 280 4.86 -26.44 -30.74
N GLN A 281 4.48 -27.48 -31.48
CA GLN A 281 5.31 -28.61 -31.87
C GLN A 281 5.21 -28.86 -33.37
N LEU A 282 6.23 -29.49 -33.95
CA LEU A 282 6.22 -29.93 -35.35
C LEU A 282 5.41 -31.22 -35.46
N ARG A 283 4.64 -31.37 -36.55
CA ARG A 283 3.94 -32.62 -36.83
C ARG A 283 4.94 -33.69 -37.27
N PRO A 284 4.81 -34.94 -36.82
CA PRO A 284 5.61 -36.03 -37.37
C PRO A 284 5.30 -36.14 -38.87
N GLN A 285 6.34 -36.14 -39.70
CA GLN A 285 6.29 -36.16 -41.19
C GLN A 285 6.00 -34.83 -41.90
N SER A 286 6.20 -33.67 -41.24
CA SER A 286 5.85 -32.38 -41.83
C SER A 286 6.61 -32.01 -43.12
N LEU A 287 7.79 -32.58 -43.38
CA LEU A 287 8.56 -32.29 -44.60
C LEU A 287 9.18 -33.57 -45.18
N ASN A 288 9.03 -33.81 -46.49
CA ASN A 288 9.85 -34.76 -47.26
C ASN A 288 11.24 -34.16 -47.48
N VAL A 289 12.00 -33.99 -46.41
CA VAL A 289 13.37 -33.51 -46.47
C VAL A 289 14.28 -34.73 -46.63
N ASP A 290 14.86 -34.91 -47.81
CA ASP A 290 15.80 -35.99 -48.13
C ASP A 290 17.17 -35.84 -47.43
N ASN A 291 17.43 -34.73 -46.74
CA ASN A 291 18.72 -34.35 -46.19
C ASN A 291 18.71 -34.17 -44.65
N ILE A 292 19.58 -34.89 -43.93
CA ILE A 292 19.63 -34.89 -42.45
C ILE A 292 19.89 -33.48 -41.86
N ASP A 293 20.65 -32.64 -42.57
CA ASP A 293 21.00 -31.29 -42.14
C ASP A 293 19.77 -30.35 -42.09
N ASP A 294 18.82 -30.52 -43.00
CA ASP A 294 17.62 -29.68 -43.10
C ASP A 294 16.58 -30.07 -42.02
N GLN A 295 16.51 -31.34 -41.60
CA GLN A 295 15.72 -31.76 -40.44
C GLN A 295 16.25 -31.13 -39.14
N GLN A 296 17.57 -31.10 -38.95
CA GLN A 296 18.17 -30.42 -37.80
C GLN A 296 17.92 -28.91 -37.82
N LEU A 297 17.90 -28.28 -38.99
CA LEU A 297 17.57 -26.86 -39.14
C LEU A 297 16.12 -26.57 -38.76
N VAL A 298 15.18 -27.42 -39.18
CA VAL A 298 13.75 -27.31 -38.84
C VAL A 298 13.53 -27.45 -37.32
N GLU A 299 14.21 -28.39 -36.67
CA GLU A 299 14.19 -28.52 -35.21
C GLU A 299 14.82 -27.31 -34.50
N GLN A 300 15.89 -26.73 -35.06
CA GLN A 300 16.52 -25.53 -34.52
C GLN A 300 15.63 -24.28 -34.60
N LEU A 301 14.68 -24.22 -35.55
CA LEU A 301 13.71 -23.12 -35.68
C LEU A 301 12.56 -23.21 -34.68
N LEU A 302 12.26 -24.41 -34.15
CA LEU A 302 11.18 -24.61 -33.20
C LEU A 302 11.41 -23.83 -31.88
N LYS A 303 12.65 -23.82 -31.37
CA LYS A 303 12.97 -23.13 -30.09
C LYS A 303 12.73 -21.61 -30.16
N PRO A 304 13.23 -20.87 -31.17
CA PRO A 304 12.88 -19.46 -31.37
C PRO A 304 11.37 -19.20 -31.44
N VAL A 305 10.60 -20.06 -32.11
CA VAL A 305 9.14 -19.96 -32.19
C VAL A 305 8.50 -20.11 -30.81
N GLN A 306 8.91 -21.12 -30.04
CA GLN A 306 8.43 -21.34 -28.67
C GLN A 306 8.82 -20.19 -27.73
N HIS A 307 10.02 -19.62 -27.86
CA HIS A 307 10.42 -18.44 -27.10
C HIS A 307 9.55 -17.23 -27.43
N MET A 308 9.26 -17.00 -28.72
CA MET A 308 8.39 -15.91 -29.15
C MET A 308 6.96 -16.10 -28.62
N GLN A 309 6.45 -17.33 -28.67
CA GLN A 309 5.15 -17.70 -28.09
C GLN A 309 5.10 -17.40 -26.58
N CYS A 310 6.12 -17.80 -25.82
CA CYS A 310 6.21 -17.51 -24.38
C CYS A 310 6.19 -15.99 -24.11
N LEU A 311 6.94 -15.22 -24.88
CA LEU A 311 7.00 -13.77 -24.75
C LEU A 311 5.67 -13.09 -25.08
N TYR A 312 4.99 -13.50 -26.16
CA TYR A 312 3.66 -12.99 -26.48
C TYR A 312 2.63 -13.38 -25.42
N ALA A 313 2.63 -14.62 -24.95
CA ALA A 313 1.76 -15.07 -23.88
C ALA A 313 1.94 -14.23 -22.61
N TYR A 314 3.20 -13.95 -22.22
CA TYR A 314 3.50 -13.07 -21.10
C TYR A 314 2.97 -11.65 -21.33
N ILE A 315 3.26 -11.04 -22.48
CA ILE A 315 2.84 -9.68 -22.84
C ILE A 315 1.30 -9.55 -22.89
N ASP A 316 0.59 -10.58 -23.37
CA ASP A 316 -0.85 -10.57 -23.58
C ASP A 316 -1.65 -10.91 -22.31
N CYS A 317 -1.13 -11.79 -21.45
CA CYS A 317 -1.75 -12.12 -20.16
C CYS A 317 -1.98 -10.85 -19.32
N TYR A 318 -1.02 -9.93 -19.35
CA TYR A 318 -1.03 -8.75 -18.49
C TYR A 318 -1.72 -7.53 -19.10
N ASN A 319 -1.82 -7.44 -20.43
CA ASN A 319 -2.61 -6.40 -21.10
C ASN A 319 -4.12 -6.49 -20.82
N LYS A 320 -4.65 -7.68 -20.50
CA LYS A 320 -6.09 -7.94 -20.41
C LYS A 320 -6.61 -8.07 -18.98
N ALA A 321 -5.76 -8.43 -18.01
CA ALA A 321 -6.21 -8.88 -16.69
C ALA A 321 -5.80 -7.96 -15.52
N GLU A 322 -4.69 -7.22 -15.61
CA GLU A 322 -4.12 -6.51 -14.45
C GLU A 322 -3.57 -5.13 -14.86
N GLN A 323 -4.11 -4.06 -14.27
CA GLN A 323 -3.70 -2.68 -14.54
C GLN A 323 -2.49 -2.27 -13.69
N LEU A 324 -1.40 -3.04 -13.70
CA LEU A 324 -0.20 -2.67 -12.94
C LEU A 324 0.76 -1.82 -13.78
N GLU A 325 1.17 -0.65 -13.27
CA GLU A 325 2.09 0.27 -13.94
C GLU A 325 3.49 -0.30 -14.10
N MET A 326 4.00 -1.00 -13.08
CA MET A 326 5.33 -1.61 -13.16
C MET A 326 5.37 -2.68 -14.24
N LEU A 327 4.28 -3.44 -14.36
CA LEU A 327 4.13 -4.51 -15.34
C LEU A 327 3.89 -3.94 -16.75
N HIS A 328 3.17 -2.83 -16.84
CA HIS A 328 3.04 -2.08 -18.08
C HIS A 328 4.42 -1.59 -18.57
N SER A 329 5.23 -1.00 -17.68
CA SER A 329 6.61 -0.59 -18.00
C SER A 329 7.48 -1.78 -18.44
N LEU A 330 7.38 -2.92 -17.74
CA LEU A 330 8.10 -4.15 -18.10
C LEU A 330 7.69 -4.68 -19.49
N THR A 331 6.40 -4.82 -19.75
CA THR A 331 5.88 -5.35 -21.02
C THR A 331 6.15 -4.39 -22.19
N ALA A 332 6.09 -3.08 -21.97
CA ALA A 332 6.53 -2.07 -22.92
C ALA A 332 8.03 -2.21 -23.27
N ALA A 333 8.88 -2.36 -22.26
CA ALA A 333 10.32 -2.58 -22.45
C ALA A 333 10.61 -3.90 -23.21
N LEU A 334 9.87 -4.98 -22.92
CA LEU A 334 9.98 -6.25 -23.64
C LEU A 334 9.58 -6.12 -25.12
N ARG A 335 8.49 -5.41 -25.44
CA ARG A 335 8.10 -5.16 -26.84
C ARG A 335 9.18 -4.43 -27.63
N ARG A 336 9.84 -3.44 -27.01
CA ARG A 336 10.97 -2.72 -27.63
C ARG A 336 12.19 -3.61 -27.83
N LEU A 337 12.51 -4.48 -26.88
CA LEU A 337 13.61 -5.45 -27.03
C LEU A 337 13.34 -6.50 -28.13
N LEU A 338 12.06 -6.78 -28.39
CA LEU A 338 11.61 -7.64 -29.49
C LEU A 338 11.58 -6.95 -30.86
N MET A 339 11.68 -5.61 -30.90
CA MET A 339 11.52 -4.84 -32.14
C MET A 339 12.47 -5.28 -33.26
N PRO A 340 13.76 -5.51 -33.01
CA PRO A 340 14.67 -5.97 -34.06
C PRO A 340 14.33 -7.36 -34.62
N VAL A 341 13.71 -8.22 -33.80
CA VAL A 341 13.21 -9.54 -34.26
C VAL A 341 12.01 -9.33 -35.18
N VAL A 342 11.06 -8.49 -34.77
CA VAL A 342 9.88 -8.16 -35.58
C VAL A 342 10.31 -7.53 -36.91
N GLU A 343 11.20 -6.56 -36.89
CA GLU A 343 11.70 -5.86 -38.09
C GLU A 343 12.39 -6.80 -39.06
N THR A 344 13.18 -7.76 -38.55
CA THR A 344 13.83 -8.79 -39.37
C THR A 344 12.80 -9.69 -40.04
N LEU A 345 11.80 -10.15 -39.29
CA LEU A 345 10.75 -11.05 -39.80
C LEU A 345 9.83 -10.34 -40.81
N THR A 346 9.43 -9.09 -40.55
CA THR A 346 8.57 -8.32 -41.45
C THR A 346 9.29 -7.93 -42.75
N HIS A 347 10.57 -7.56 -42.64
CA HIS A 347 11.41 -7.28 -43.80
C HIS A 347 11.58 -8.54 -44.66
N TYR A 348 11.95 -9.67 -44.06
CA TYR A 348 12.14 -10.92 -44.77
C TYR A 348 10.84 -11.38 -45.47
N ALA A 349 9.69 -11.27 -44.80
CA ALA A 349 8.39 -11.58 -45.39
C ALA A 349 8.08 -10.69 -46.61
N SER A 350 8.44 -9.40 -46.53
CA SER A 350 8.26 -8.45 -47.64
C SER A 350 9.21 -8.76 -48.81
N SER A 351 10.47 -9.11 -48.53
CA SER A 351 11.48 -9.48 -49.53
C SER A 351 11.13 -10.77 -50.29
N ILE A 352 10.55 -11.78 -49.62
CA ILE A 352 10.03 -12.98 -50.31
C ILE A 352 8.88 -12.60 -51.25
N ARG A 353 7.95 -11.75 -50.78
CA ARG A 353 6.77 -11.35 -51.56
C ARG A 353 7.16 -10.59 -52.83
N GLU A 354 8.16 -9.73 -52.73
CA GLU A 354 8.69 -8.91 -53.84
C GLU A 354 9.64 -9.68 -54.75
N GLY A 355 9.93 -10.96 -54.45
CA GLY A 355 10.81 -11.81 -55.24
C GLY A 355 12.29 -11.45 -55.12
N LEU A 356 12.68 -10.62 -54.14
CA LEU A 356 14.04 -10.17 -53.91
C LEU A 356 14.92 -11.27 -53.28
N VAL A 357 14.29 -12.20 -52.55
CA VAL A 357 14.97 -13.30 -51.85
C VAL A 357 14.22 -14.60 -52.15
N LYS A 358 14.94 -15.67 -52.51
CA LYS A 358 14.37 -17.02 -52.63
C LYS A 358 14.02 -17.56 -51.23
N ALA A 359 12.86 -18.15 -51.06
CA ALA A 359 12.41 -18.69 -49.78
C ALA A 359 13.06 -20.06 -49.51
N THR A 360 14.30 -20.08 -48.99
CA THR A 360 14.98 -21.29 -48.51
C THR A 360 15.29 -21.20 -47.01
N LEU A 361 15.43 -22.35 -46.34
CA LEU A 361 15.75 -22.47 -44.92
C LEU A 361 17.12 -21.85 -44.64
N ALA A 362 18.07 -22.01 -45.56
CA ALA A 362 19.38 -21.40 -45.48
C ALA A 362 19.31 -19.86 -45.50
N SER A 363 18.52 -19.27 -46.41
CA SER A 363 18.35 -17.81 -46.46
C SER A 363 17.59 -17.29 -45.25
N PHE A 364 16.60 -18.03 -44.76
CA PHE A 364 15.85 -17.66 -43.56
C PHE A 364 16.75 -17.67 -42.32
N ARG A 365 17.55 -18.73 -42.15
CA ARG A 365 18.52 -18.84 -41.06
C ARG A 365 19.51 -17.69 -41.11
N GLN A 366 20.11 -17.41 -42.27
CA GLN A 366 21.07 -16.33 -42.43
C GLN A 366 20.48 -14.96 -42.07
N ALA A 367 19.25 -14.68 -42.51
CA ALA A 367 18.55 -13.42 -42.22
C ALA A 367 18.21 -13.26 -40.71
N THR A 368 17.87 -14.36 -40.03
CA THR A 368 17.32 -14.32 -38.65
C THR A 368 18.32 -14.63 -37.55
N GLN A 369 19.49 -15.20 -37.88
CA GLN A 369 20.47 -15.72 -36.91
C GLN A 369 20.85 -14.73 -35.81
N ASN A 370 21.08 -13.46 -36.17
CA ASN A 370 21.52 -12.44 -35.20
C ASN A 370 20.37 -11.95 -34.31
N SER A 371 19.18 -11.78 -34.89
CA SER A 371 18.00 -11.31 -34.16
C SER A 371 17.47 -12.39 -33.20
N PHE A 372 17.50 -13.66 -33.59
CA PHE A 372 16.99 -14.77 -32.76
C PHE A 372 17.84 -15.08 -31.52
N LYS A 373 19.13 -14.72 -31.51
CA LYS A 373 19.99 -14.82 -30.31
C LYS A 373 19.40 -14.06 -29.11
N ARG A 374 18.57 -13.04 -29.34
CA ARG A 374 17.93 -12.23 -28.29
C ARG A 374 16.74 -12.94 -27.62
N LEU A 375 16.09 -13.90 -28.29
CA LEU A 375 14.84 -14.50 -27.82
C LEU A 375 15.03 -15.37 -26.58
N GLN A 376 16.08 -16.18 -26.53
CA GLN A 376 16.33 -17.07 -25.39
C GLN A 376 16.55 -16.27 -24.08
N PRO A 377 17.43 -15.24 -24.01
CA PRO A 377 17.56 -14.43 -22.82
C PRO A 377 16.28 -13.72 -22.38
N LEU A 378 15.49 -13.21 -23.31
CA LEU A 378 14.23 -12.54 -22.97
C LEU A 378 13.19 -13.53 -22.43
N CYS A 379 13.10 -14.73 -23.02
CA CYS A 379 12.21 -15.79 -22.57
C CYS A 379 12.59 -16.31 -21.18
N SER A 380 13.89 -16.47 -20.90
CA SER A 380 14.36 -16.92 -19.58
C SER A 380 14.11 -15.86 -18.50
N LEU A 381 14.29 -14.57 -18.82
CA LEU A 381 13.97 -13.45 -17.94
C LEU A 381 12.48 -13.35 -17.63
N THR A 382 11.62 -13.52 -18.63
CA THR A 382 10.15 -13.52 -18.41
C THR A 382 9.72 -14.71 -17.57
N ALA A 383 10.30 -15.90 -17.77
CA ALA A 383 10.07 -17.05 -16.90
C ALA A 383 10.51 -16.80 -15.45
N ALA A 384 11.65 -16.15 -15.22
CA ALA A 384 12.12 -15.78 -13.88
C ALA A 384 11.26 -14.70 -13.20
N ASN A 385 10.60 -13.84 -13.99
CA ASN A 385 9.67 -12.84 -13.51
C ASN A 385 8.21 -13.33 -13.45
N TYR A 386 7.94 -14.54 -13.95
CA TYR A 386 6.60 -15.09 -13.97
C TYR A 386 6.19 -15.53 -12.57
N VAL A 387 5.21 -14.83 -12.00
CA VAL A 387 4.60 -15.23 -10.74
C VAL A 387 3.42 -16.14 -11.07
N SER A 388 3.65 -17.45 -11.11
CA SER A 388 2.60 -18.44 -11.41
C SER A 388 1.50 -18.54 -10.34
N TYR A 389 1.63 -17.83 -9.21
CA TYR A 389 0.81 -18.05 -8.03
C TYR A 389 -0.12 -16.86 -7.71
N LYS A 390 -1.27 -16.80 -8.40
CA LYS A 390 -2.45 -16.02 -7.94
C LYS A 390 -2.94 -16.48 -6.55
N LEU A 391 -2.63 -17.71 -6.11
CA LEU A 391 -3.08 -18.27 -4.82
C LEU A 391 -2.17 -17.98 -3.61
N GLN A 392 -0.84 -17.86 -3.75
CA GLN A 392 0.07 -17.73 -2.59
C GLN A 392 0.30 -16.28 -2.13
N LEU A 393 0.21 -15.30 -3.04
CA LEU A 393 0.50 -13.89 -2.76
C LEU A 393 -0.76 -13.03 -2.47
N LYS A 394 -1.92 -13.65 -2.20
CA LYS A 394 -3.21 -12.97 -1.92
C LYS A 394 -3.45 -11.68 -2.76
N ASN A 395 -3.12 -11.70 -4.05
CA ASN A 395 -3.34 -10.59 -4.99
C ASN A 395 -2.82 -9.20 -4.57
N SER A 396 -1.82 -9.06 -3.68
CA SER A 396 -1.35 -7.71 -3.31
C SER A 396 -0.43 -7.12 -4.41
N PRO A 397 -0.78 -5.96 -5.00
CA PRO A 397 -0.02 -5.39 -6.12
C PRO A 397 1.44 -5.08 -5.77
N HIS A 398 1.69 -4.48 -4.61
CA HIS A 398 3.04 -4.13 -4.15
C HIS A 398 4.00 -5.31 -3.99
N TYR A 399 3.51 -6.50 -3.66
CA TYR A 399 4.36 -7.69 -3.60
C TYR A 399 4.84 -8.12 -4.99
N ARG A 400 3.97 -8.04 -5.99
CA ARG A 400 4.30 -8.39 -7.37
C ARG A 400 5.32 -7.40 -7.93
N SER A 401 5.10 -6.12 -7.71
CA SER A 401 6.05 -5.07 -8.10
C SER A 401 7.40 -5.27 -7.41
N GLN A 402 7.41 -5.60 -6.11
CA GLN A 402 8.66 -5.93 -5.42
C GLN A 402 9.34 -7.20 -5.98
N HIS A 403 8.56 -8.24 -6.34
CA HIS A 403 9.09 -9.47 -6.92
C HIS A 403 9.80 -9.20 -8.24
N ILE A 404 9.18 -8.44 -9.17
CA ILE A 404 9.78 -8.09 -10.47
C ILE A 404 11.17 -7.44 -10.28
N VAL A 405 11.26 -6.42 -9.42
CA VAL A 405 12.54 -5.73 -9.17
C VAL A 405 13.56 -6.68 -8.55
N THR A 406 13.12 -7.54 -7.63
CA THR A 406 14.01 -8.48 -6.92
C THR A 406 14.54 -9.56 -7.87
N SER A 407 13.69 -10.17 -8.69
CA SER A 407 14.09 -11.18 -9.68
C SER A 407 15.09 -10.60 -10.69
N LEU A 408 14.87 -9.39 -11.19
CA LEU A 408 15.80 -8.74 -12.13
C LEU A 408 17.16 -8.45 -11.49
N LEU A 409 17.20 -8.03 -10.22
CA LEU A 409 18.46 -7.83 -9.48
C LEU A 409 19.18 -9.14 -9.15
N GLU A 410 18.45 -10.21 -8.85
CA GLU A 410 19.03 -11.53 -8.65
C GLU A 410 19.70 -12.03 -9.93
N VAL A 411 19.05 -11.85 -11.08
CA VAL A 411 19.65 -12.20 -12.38
C VAL A 411 20.93 -11.40 -12.65
N LEU A 412 20.93 -10.10 -12.35
CA LEU A 412 22.13 -9.28 -12.49
C LEU A 412 23.31 -9.76 -11.63
N ALA A 413 23.04 -10.28 -10.44
CA ALA A 413 24.07 -10.70 -9.49
C ALA A 413 24.56 -12.14 -9.72
N THR A 414 23.69 -13.05 -10.16
CA THR A 414 23.95 -14.50 -10.11
C THR A 414 24.17 -15.16 -11.46
N TRP A 415 23.74 -14.55 -12.57
CA TRP A 415 23.80 -15.24 -13.86
C TRP A 415 25.16 -15.08 -14.56
N PRO A 416 25.75 -16.19 -15.07
CA PRO A 416 27.08 -16.16 -15.67
C PRO A 416 27.11 -15.46 -17.04
N HIS A 417 26.02 -15.53 -17.80
CA HIS A 417 25.97 -15.01 -19.17
C HIS A 417 25.83 -13.48 -19.23
N ALA A 418 26.78 -12.82 -19.89
CA ALA A 418 26.78 -11.36 -20.05
C ALA A 418 25.49 -10.81 -20.71
N ASP A 419 24.93 -11.52 -21.69
CA ASP A 419 23.72 -11.07 -22.38
C ASP A 419 22.48 -11.07 -21.48
N HIS A 420 22.31 -12.10 -20.64
CA HIS A 420 21.21 -12.13 -19.66
C HIS A 420 21.30 -10.96 -18.68
N ARG A 421 22.52 -10.64 -18.21
CA ARG A 421 22.76 -9.47 -17.35
C ARG A 421 22.44 -8.16 -18.06
N ARG A 422 22.83 -7.99 -19.33
CA ARG A 422 22.53 -6.78 -20.14
C ARG A 422 21.03 -6.56 -20.35
N TYR A 423 20.28 -7.63 -20.67
CA TYR A 423 18.82 -7.52 -20.83
C TYR A 423 18.12 -7.28 -19.49
N ALA A 424 18.54 -7.97 -18.42
CA ALA A 424 18.01 -7.74 -17.08
C ALA A 424 18.24 -6.29 -16.62
N ALA A 425 19.43 -5.75 -16.89
CA ALA A 425 19.82 -4.37 -16.63
C ALA A 425 18.90 -3.36 -17.32
N ALA A 426 18.71 -3.52 -18.63
CA ALA A 426 17.86 -2.65 -19.43
C ALA A 426 16.40 -2.69 -18.95
N LEU A 427 15.88 -3.89 -18.66
CA LEU A 427 14.53 -4.06 -18.11
C LEU A 427 14.38 -3.43 -16.72
N LEU A 428 15.37 -3.64 -15.84
CA LEU A 428 15.36 -3.08 -14.49
C LEU A 428 15.31 -1.55 -14.52
N LEU A 429 16.14 -0.90 -15.34
CA LEU A 429 16.17 0.56 -15.46
C LEU A 429 14.82 1.13 -15.93
N GLN A 430 14.09 0.42 -16.81
CA GLN A 430 12.76 0.85 -17.25
C GLN A 430 11.72 0.67 -16.13
N VAL A 431 11.75 -0.47 -15.45
CA VAL A 431 10.83 -0.79 -14.34
C VAL A 431 11.02 0.17 -13.15
N LEU A 432 12.25 0.59 -12.86
CA LEU A 432 12.56 1.54 -11.78
C LEU A 432 11.94 2.93 -11.97
N GLN A 433 11.46 3.27 -13.17
CA GLN A 433 10.74 4.52 -13.40
C GLN A 433 9.53 4.69 -12.47
N VAL A 434 8.80 3.61 -12.18
CA VAL A 434 7.59 3.64 -11.33
C VAL A 434 7.93 4.00 -9.87
N PRO A 435 8.81 3.27 -9.16
CA PRO A 435 9.19 3.64 -7.79
C PRO A 435 9.94 4.98 -7.73
N CYS A 436 10.74 5.33 -8.73
CA CYS A 436 11.36 6.66 -8.81
C CYS A 436 10.32 7.78 -8.91
N ARG A 437 9.28 7.61 -9.73
CA ARG A 437 8.17 8.57 -9.83
C ARG A 437 7.38 8.68 -8.52
N CYS A 438 7.10 7.56 -7.85
CA CYS A 438 6.44 7.58 -6.54
C CYS A 438 7.26 8.40 -5.53
N LEU A 439 8.59 8.25 -5.55
CA LEU A 439 9.49 9.04 -4.71
C LEU A 439 9.56 10.50 -5.14
N ASP A 440 9.60 10.81 -6.44
CA ASP A 440 9.52 12.19 -6.94
C ASP A 440 8.22 12.86 -6.47
N ASN A 441 7.09 12.16 -6.55
CA ASN A 441 5.78 12.62 -6.08
C ASN A 441 5.74 12.84 -4.56
N LEU A 442 6.43 12.01 -3.77
CA LEU A 442 6.53 12.22 -2.33
C LEU A 442 7.10 13.62 -2.02
N TRP A 443 8.11 14.07 -2.76
CA TRP A 443 8.72 15.39 -2.57
C TRP A 443 7.87 16.55 -3.10
N LEU A 444 7.18 16.32 -4.22
CA LEU A 444 6.41 17.36 -4.91
C LEU A 444 5.03 17.58 -4.27
N LEU A 445 4.40 16.49 -3.84
CA LEU A 445 2.98 16.44 -3.46
C LEU A 445 2.77 15.95 -2.03
N GLY A 446 3.79 15.36 -1.39
CA GLY A 446 3.64 14.74 -0.08
C GLY A 446 2.87 13.43 -0.13
N ASP A 447 2.65 12.89 -1.34
CA ASP A 447 1.92 11.66 -1.61
C ASP A 447 2.65 10.85 -2.68
N PHE A 448 2.45 9.54 -2.70
CA PHE A 448 3.08 8.67 -3.68
C PHE A 448 2.33 8.66 -5.03
N GLU A 449 1.05 9.07 -5.04
CA GLU A 449 0.11 8.90 -6.19
C GLU A 449 0.07 7.47 -6.74
N ASP A 450 0.18 6.49 -5.84
CA ASP A 450 0.16 5.08 -6.18
C ASP A 450 -1.29 4.57 -6.36
N GLY A 451 -1.87 4.85 -7.53
CA GLY A 451 -3.26 4.53 -7.86
C GLY A 451 -3.59 3.03 -7.82
N PHE A 452 -2.58 2.17 -7.96
CA PHE A 452 -2.74 0.71 -8.03
C PHE A 452 -2.23 -0.03 -6.79
N ASN A 453 -1.80 0.69 -5.75
CA ASN A 453 -1.27 0.10 -4.52
C ASN A 453 -0.02 -0.79 -4.72
N GLU A 454 0.80 -0.43 -5.71
CA GLU A 454 2.06 -1.10 -6.09
C GLU A 454 3.28 -0.64 -5.30
N PHE A 455 3.23 0.57 -4.76
CA PHE A 455 4.31 1.09 -3.94
C PHE A 455 4.24 0.49 -2.54
N ARG A 456 5.39 0.09 -2.00
CA ARG A 456 5.47 -0.62 -0.71
C ARG A 456 5.05 0.24 0.48
N PHE A 457 5.07 1.56 0.33
CA PHE A 457 4.70 2.52 1.36
C PHE A 457 3.38 3.20 0.99
N LYS A 458 2.64 3.59 2.01
CA LYS A 458 1.40 4.36 1.87
C LYS A 458 1.43 5.57 2.79
N ARG A 459 0.83 6.66 2.32
CA ARG A 459 0.48 7.80 3.16
C ARG A 459 -0.77 7.45 3.96
N VAL A 460 -0.75 7.74 5.25
CA VAL A 460 -1.92 7.60 6.14
C VAL A 460 -2.05 8.86 7.00
N LYS A 461 -3.27 9.13 7.49
CA LYS A 461 -3.51 10.15 8.51
C LYS A 461 -3.74 9.46 9.86
N VAL A 462 -2.83 9.63 10.81
CA VAL A 462 -2.93 9.09 12.17
C VAL A 462 -3.24 10.25 13.11
N LYS A 463 -4.42 10.23 13.76
CA LYS A 463 -4.88 11.31 14.65
C LYS A 463 -4.84 12.70 13.99
N GLY A 464 -5.13 12.78 12.69
CA GLY A 464 -5.08 14.02 11.91
C GLY A 464 -3.69 14.40 11.35
N HIS A 465 -2.63 13.71 11.75
CA HIS A 465 -1.26 13.94 11.29
C HIS A 465 -0.87 13.02 10.14
N THR A 466 -0.13 13.55 9.17
CA THR A 466 0.39 12.73 8.06
C THR A 466 1.47 11.79 8.58
N ALA A 467 1.43 10.52 8.15
CA ALA A 467 2.49 9.56 8.40
C ALA A 467 2.70 8.65 7.17
N TYR A 468 3.92 8.17 6.98
CA TYR A 468 4.27 7.25 5.91
C TYR A 468 4.58 5.89 6.50
N LEU A 469 3.75 4.90 6.18
CA LEU A 469 3.87 3.56 6.75
C LEU A 469 4.10 2.52 5.65
N MET A 470 4.85 1.49 6.01
CA MET A 470 4.97 0.30 5.17
C MET A 470 3.63 -0.45 5.12
N ARG A 471 3.26 -0.97 3.95
CA ARG A 471 2.07 -1.82 3.81
C ARG A 471 2.28 -3.15 4.55
N GLU A 472 1.21 -3.66 5.16
CA GLU A 472 1.26 -4.87 5.98
C GLU A 472 1.73 -6.08 5.18
N ALA A 473 2.56 -6.89 5.82
CA ALA A 473 3.03 -8.11 5.20
C ALA A 473 1.92 -9.19 5.21
N ILE A 474 1.78 -9.92 4.11
CA ILE A 474 0.93 -11.12 4.10
C ILE A 474 1.59 -12.17 5.00
N ALA A 475 0.87 -12.59 6.03
CA ALA A 475 1.33 -13.62 6.97
C ALA A 475 1.84 -14.87 6.23
N GLY A 476 3.09 -15.24 6.49
CA GLY A 476 3.71 -16.47 5.97
C GLY A 476 4.56 -16.33 4.69
N VAL A 477 4.61 -15.17 4.03
CA VAL A 477 5.48 -14.97 2.85
C VAL A 477 6.58 -13.94 3.16
N PRO A 478 7.78 -14.37 3.59
CA PRO A 478 8.91 -13.47 3.72
C PRO A 478 9.32 -12.98 2.33
N LEU A 479 9.09 -11.69 2.07
CA LEU A 479 9.67 -11.04 0.90
C LEU A 479 11.19 -11.00 1.07
N LYS A 480 11.92 -11.48 0.05
CA LYS A 480 13.38 -11.36 0.04
C LYS A 480 13.76 -9.87 0.13
N PRO A 481 14.67 -9.51 1.04
CA PRO A 481 15.11 -8.13 1.19
C PRO A 481 15.99 -7.73 0.00
N ASN A 482 15.61 -6.64 -0.68
CA ASN A 482 16.29 -6.13 -1.86
C ASN A 482 17.01 -4.81 -1.52
N ALA A 483 18.25 -4.63 -2.00
CA ALA A 483 19.08 -3.44 -1.77
C ALA A 483 18.37 -2.12 -2.14
N ILE A 484 17.64 -2.08 -3.26
CA ILE A 484 16.91 -0.88 -3.70
C ILE A 484 15.81 -0.54 -2.70
N TYR A 485 14.98 -1.52 -2.31
CA TYR A 485 13.91 -1.28 -1.35
C TYR A 485 14.43 -0.97 0.05
N LYS A 486 15.60 -1.49 0.46
CA LYS A 486 16.27 -1.09 1.70
C LYS A 486 16.66 0.39 1.69
N ILE A 487 17.21 0.88 0.57
CA ILE A 487 17.56 2.30 0.42
C ILE A 487 16.29 3.17 0.49
N ILE A 488 15.21 2.74 -0.16
CA ILE A 488 13.91 3.44 -0.12
C ILE A 488 13.34 3.45 1.31
N GLU A 489 13.39 2.32 2.00
CA GLU A 489 12.90 2.17 3.37
C GLU A 489 13.65 3.07 4.34
N GLN A 490 14.99 3.01 4.31
CA GLN A 490 15.84 3.89 5.10
C GLN A 490 15.52 5.36 4.83
N HIS A 491 15.35 5.71 3.55
CA HIS A 491 15.05 7.08 3.18
C HIS A 491 13.68 7.56 3.70
N ILE A 492 12.65 6.73 3.64
CA ILE A 492 11.32 7.08 4.16
C ILE A 492 11.35 7.17 5.69
N GLN A 493 12.15 6.34 6.37
CA GLN A 493 12.35 6.46 7.81
C GLN A 493 13.04 7.78 8.18
N GLU A 494 14.08 8.19 7.45
CA GLU A 494 14.83 9.42 7.72
C GLU A 494 14.07 10.70 7.32
N ALA A 495 13.45 10.72 6.13
CA ALA A 495 12.84 11.92 5.57
C ALA A 495 11.33 12.02 5.83
N GLY A 496 10.66 10.90 6.11
CA GLY A 496 9.20 10.82 6.17
C GLY A 496 8.60 11.74 7.21
N ALA A 497 9.18 11.85 8.41
CA ALA A 497 8.71 12.75 9.46
C ALA A 497 8.81 14.23 9.04
N THR A 498 9.92 14.61 8.40
CA THR A 498 10.15 15.98 7.92
C THR A 498 9.19 16.37 6.79
N ILE A 499 8.96 15.46 5.84
CA ILE A 499 7.98 15.69 4.74
C ILE A 499 6.55 15.73 5.29
N ALA A 500 6.22 14.84 6.24
CA ALA A 500 4.92 14.85 6.90
C ALA A 500 4.67 16.17 7.62
N TRP A 501 5.69 16.70 8.31
CA TRP A 501 5.62 18.01 8.95
C TRP A 501 5.36 19.14 7.93
N LEU A 502 6.01 19.12 6.76
CA LEU A 502 5.75 20.10 5.69
C LEU A 502 4.33 20.00 5.13
N CYS A 503 3.77 18.78 5.05
CA CYS A 503 2.39 18.57 4.64
C CYS A 503 1.41 19.14 5.67
N ASP A 504 1.59 18.78 6.94
CA ASP A 504 0.70 19.17 8.03
C ASP A 504 0.78 20.69 8.32
N SER A 505 1.94 21.31 8.09
CA SER A 505 2.15 22.76 8.19
C SER A 505 1.71 23.56 6.96
N GLN A 506 1.26 22.89 5.89
CA GLN A 506 0.91 23.47 4.59
C GLN A 506 2.06 24.26 3.92
N ARG A 507 3.32 23.89 4.21
CA ARG A 507 4.52 24.55 3.67
C ARG A 507 5.17 23.80 2.51
N LEU A 508 4.69 22.60 2.18
CA LEU A 508 5.29 21.80 1.11
C LEU A 508 5.31 22.53 -0.23
N SER A 509 4.23 23.20 -0.63
CA SER A 509 4.18 23.96 -1.88
C SER A 509 5.22 25.07 -1.95
N HIS A 510 5.49 25.73 -0.82
CA HIS A 510 6.51 26.76 -0.72
C HIS A 510 7.93 26.17 -0.82
N PHE A 511 8.19 25.04 -0.15
CA PHE A 511 9.44 24.29 -0.32
C PHE A 511 9.68 23.94 -1.79
N VAL A 512 8.66 23.41 -2.47
CA VAL A 512 8.74 23.01 -3.88
C VAL A 512 9.02 24.21 -4.79
N ALA A 513 8.34 25.34 -4.57
CA ALA A 513 8.55 26.56 -5.34
C ALA A 513 9.99 27.10 -5.21
N GLN A 514 10.57 27.05 -4.01
CA GLN A 514 11.94 27.53 -3.77
C GLN A 514 13.02 26.58 -4.32
N HIS A 515 12.72 25.28 -4.42
CA HIS A 515 13.68 24.26 -4.84
C HIS A 515 13.30 23.61 -6.19
N GLU A 516 12.51 24.30 -7.01
CA GLU A 516 11.95 23.77 -8.25
C GLU A 516 13.04 23.24 -9.19
N LEU A 517 14.13 23.98 -9.37
CA LEU A 517 15.25 23.58 -10.23
C LEU A 517 15.87 22.24 -9.83
N MET A 518 15.92 21.95 -8.52
CA MET A 518 16.45 20.70 -7.99
C MET A 518 15.44 19.55 -8.16
N LEU A 519 14.16 19.82 -7.90
CA LEU A 519 13.09 18.83 -8.00
C LEU A 519 12.69 18.53 -9.46
N ARG A 520 13.03 19.41 -10.42
CA ARG A 520 12.82 19.19 -11.86
C ARG A 520 13.56 17.97 -12.40
N GLN A 521 14.70 17.61 -11.82
CA GLN A 521 15.42 16.42 -12.25
C GLN A 521 14.80 15.17 -11.60
N SER A 522 14.12 14.35 -12.41
CA SER A 522 13.55 13.09 -11.91
C SER A 522 14.63 12.12 -11.44
N LEU A 523 14.32 11.34 -10.41
CA LEU A 523 15.25 10.32 -9.90
C LEU A 523 15.60 9.31 -10.99
N HIS A 524 14.62 8.93 -11.80
CA HIS A 524 14.81 8.02 -12.91
C HIS A 524 15.79 8.57 -13.95
N HIS A 525 15.67 9.85 -14.31
CA HIS A 525 16.61 10.49 -15.24
C HIS A 525 18.03 10.57 -14.66
N ALA A 526 18.18 10.83 -13.36
CA ALA A 526 19.47 10.80 -12.70
C ALA A 526 20.14 9.41 -12.76
N LEU A 527 19.36 8.33 -12.57
CA LEU A 527 19.84 6.95 -12.73
C LEU A 527 20.28 6.66 -14.17
N LEU A 528 19.50 7.07 -15.16
CA LEU A 528 19.87 6.88 -16.57
C LEU A 528 21.17 7.62 -16.90
N LYS A 529 21.30 8.87 -16.45
CA LYS A 529 22.49 9.69 -16.68
C LYS A 529 23.73 9.07 -16.02
N SER A 530 23.63 8.54 -14.80
CA SER A 530 24.78 7.90 -14.14
C SER A 530 25.26 6.65 -14.87
N VAL A 531 24.34 5.87 -15.45
CA VAL A 531 24.68 4.68 -16.26
C VAL A 531 25.31 5.09 -17.59
N GLN A 532 24.83 6.15 -18.22
CA GLN A 532 25.40 6.67 -19.47
C GLN A 532 26.81 7.26 -19.26
N LEU A 533 27.05 7.97 -18.15
CA LEU A 533 28.35 8.58 -17.83
C LEU A 533 29.45 7.56 -17.52
N GLN A 534 29.09 6.31 -17.23
CA GLN A 534 30.03 5.21 -16.99
C GLN A 534 30.53 4.54 -18.28
N GLN A 535 30.17 5.07 -19.45
CA GLN A 535 30.82 4.66 -20.70
C GLN A 535 32.31 5.02 -20.62
N PRO A 536 33.25 4.06 -20.75
CA PRO A 536 34.63 4.41 -20.98
C PRO A 536 34.73 5.23 -22.27
N GLN A 537 35.63 6.22 -22.29
CA GLN A 537 36.03 7.07 -23.41
C GLN A 537 36.60 6.26 -24.59
N GLN A 538 35.87 5.27 -25.11
CA GLN A 538 36.24 4.53 -26.32
C GLN A 538 35.66 5.16 -27.59
N LEU A 539 34.93 6.29 -27.47
CA LEU A 539 34.47 7.02 -28.66
C LEU A 539 35.61 7.73 -29.43
N ASP A 540 36.81 7.88 -28.84
CA ASP A 540 37.94 8.52 -29.52
C ASP A 540 38.92 7.54 -30.20
N GLN A 541 38.77 6.22 -30.03
CA GLN A 541 39.65 5.21 -30.67
C GLN A 541 38.97 4.28 -31.67
N HIS A 542 37.66 4.41 -31.91
CA HIS A 542 36.92 3.66 -32.94
C HIS A 542 36.29 4.58 -34.01
N LYS A 543 36.95 5.68 -34.34
CA LYS A 543 36.86 6.28 -35.68
C LYS A 543 37.98 5.70 -36.56
N MET A 544 37.91 4.42 -36.90
CA MET A 544 38.50 3.81 -38.09
C MET A 544 38.46 2.28 -37.92
N GLU A 545 37.29 1.73 -38.21
CA GLU A 545 37.07 0.44 -38.88
C GLU A 545 35.57 0.25 -38.85
N MET A 546 34.90 0.69 -39.92
CA MET A 546 33.50 0.32 -40.17
C MET A 546 33.49 -1.20 -40.37
N PRO A 547 32.87 -1.98 -39.46
CA PRO A 547 32.57 -3.36 -39.79
C PRO A 547 31.63 -3.31 -41.00
N GLN A 548 31.93 -4.07 -42.05
CA GLN A 548 31.02 -4.22 -43.18
C GLN A 548 29.60 -4.50 -42.65
N PRO A 549 28.55 -3.85 -43.22
CA PRO A 549 27.19 -4.04 -42.75
C PRO A 549 26.78 -5.49 -43.02
N THR A 550 26.81 -6.32 -41.97
CA THR A 550 25.92 -7.48 -41.93
C THR A 550 24.53 -6.91 -42.06
N VAL A 551 23.86 -7.21 -43.19
CA VAL A 551 22.59 -6.60 -43.63
C VAL A 551 21.58 -6.55 -42.47
N ALA A 552 21.55 -5.43 -41.76
CA ALA A 552 20.58 -5.18 -40.71
C ALA A 552 19.26 -4.85 -41.38
N ALA A 553 18.17 -5.48 -40.96
CA ALA A 553 16.86 -5.15 -41.47
C ALA A 553 16.57 -3.65 -41.23
N PRO A 554 15.99 -2.93 -42.19
CA PRO A 554 15.60 -1.54 -42.02
C PRO A 554 14.60 -1.41 -40.87
N GLU A 555 14.65 -0.30 -40.13
CA GLU A 555 13.73 -0.04 -39.02
C GLU A 555 12.27 -0.05 -39.50
N ILE A 556 11.31 -0.40 -38.63
CA ILE A 556 9.89 -0.51 -39.02
C ILE A 556 9.33 0.81 -39.56
N PHE A 557 9.86 1.95 -39.11
CA PHE A 557 9.54 3.27 -39.65
C PHE A 557 10.05 3.46 -41.09
N GLN A 558 11.25 2.97 -41.39
CA GLN A 558 11.80 3.00 -42.74
C GLN A 558 11.01 2.04 -43.64
N GLN A 559 10.68 0.84 -43.14
CA GLN A 559 9.82 -0.12 -43.84
C GLN A 559 8.45 0.49 -44.17
N LEU A 560 7.83 1.24 -43.25
CA LEU A 560 6.56 1.93 -43.47
C LEU A 560 6.62 2.91 -44.66
N ASN A 561 7.74 3.61 -44.83
CA ASN A 561 7.92 4.57 -45.93
C ASN A 561 8.18 3.87 -47.28
N LEU A 562 8.73 2.66 -47.26
CA LEU A 562 9.14 1.92 -48.46
C LEU A 562 8.05 1.02 -49.03
N VAL A 563 7.14 0.50 -48.20
CA VAL A 563 6.06 -0.38 -48.63
C VAL A 563 5.07 0.39 -49.51
N SER A 564 4.58 -0.19 -50.61
CA SER A 564 3.50 0.38 -51.45
C SER A 564 2.10 -0.11 -51.06
N ASP A 565 2.00 -1.30 -50.47
CA ASP A 565 0.76 -1.93 -50.01
C ASP A 565 0.14 -1.16 -48.83
N TRP A 566 -1.10 -0.67 -49.05
CA TRP A 566 -1.84 0.12 -48.07
C TRP A 566 -2.20 -0.65 -46.80
N ASP A 567 -2.59 -1.93 -46.91
CA ASP A 567 -2.96 -2.74 -45.76
C ASP A 567 -1.74 -3.00 -44.88
N LEU A 568 -0.61 -3.30 -45.50
CA LEU A 568 0.66 -3.51 -44.78
C LEU A 568 1.17 -2.21 -44.13
N ARG A 569 1.05 -1.05 -44.81
CA ARG A 569 1.34 0.27 -44.21
C ARG A 569 0.51 0.51 -42.95
N CYS A 570 -0.79 0.20 -42.99
CA CYS A 570 -1.69 0.35 -41.85
C CYS A 570 -1.27 -0.55 -40.67
N ILE A 571 -0.79 -1.76 -40.96
CA ILE A 571 -0.30 -2.70 -39.94
C ILE A 571 1.00 -2.20 -39.31
N TYR A 572 1.97 -1.73 -40.10
CA TYR A 572 3.20 -1.13 -39.56
C TYR A 572 2.93 0.13 -38.74
N PHE A 573 2.00 0.97 -39.17
CA PHE A 573 1.58 2.14 -38.39
C PHE A 573 1.01 1.74 -37.03
N LYS A 574 0.20 0.67 -36.97
CA LYS A 574 -0.35 0.15 -35.72
C LYS A 574 0.76 -0.34 -34.78
N TYR A 575 1.78 -1.02 -35.29
CA TYR A 575 2.94 -1.43 -34.50
C TYR A 575 3.71 -0.22 -33.95
N VAL A 576 3.98 0.75 -34.82
CA VAL A 576 4.60 2.02 -34.46
C VAL A 576 3.81 2.74 -33.38
N LYS A 577 2.48 2.79 -33.45
CA LYS A 577 1.63 3.38 -32.40
C LYS A 577 1.69 2.60 -31.08
N GLU A 578 1.72 1.26 -31.14
CA GLU A 578 1.86 0.37 -29.98
C GLU A 578 3.22 0.49 -29.29
N THR A 579 4.27 0.90 -30.00
CA THR A 579 5.62 1.13 -29.44
C THR A 579 5.91 2.62 -29.15
N LEU A 580 5.20 3.56 -29.79
CA LEU A 580 5.33 5.02 -29.61
C LEU A 580 4.56 5.59 -28.42
N GLN A 581 3.43 5.00 -28.00
CA GLN A 581 2.71 5.48 -26.82
C GLN A 581 3.60 5.48 -25.57
N ASP A 582 4.61 4.61 -25.56
CA ASP A 582 5.60 4.49 -24.48
C ASP A 582 6.77 5.49 -24.62
N LEU A 583 6.96 6.11 -25.80
CA LEU A 583 8.05 7.05 -26.14
C LEU A 583 7.78 8.50 -25.69
N LYS A 584 6.52 8.85 -25.43
CA LYS A 584 6.10 10.20 -24.99
C LYS A 584 6.39 10.50 -23.51
N GLN A 585 6.90 9.53 -22.76
CA GLN A 585 7.24 9.73 -21.35
C GLN A 585 8.55 10.51 -21.22
N SER A 586 8.52 11.58 -20.42
CA SER A 586 9.69 12.39 -20.06
C SER A 586 10.71 11.52 -19.31
N GLY A 587 11.69 11.00 -20.04
CA GLY A 587 12.63 9.99 -19.53
C GLY A 587 13.01 8.90 -20.53
N TYR A 588 12.55 8.99 -21.78
CA TYR A 588 12.90 8.02 -22.82
C TYR A 588 14.42 7.82 -22.94
N CYS A 589 14.84 6.56 -22.81
CA CYS A 589 16.19 6.12 -23.12
C CYS A 589 16.10 5.05 -24.19
N ASN A 590 16.87 5.20 -25.28
CA ASN A 590 16.96 4.17 -26.30
C ASN A 590 17.51 2.89 -25.65
N ILE A 591 16.68 1.84 -25.61
CA ILE A 591 17.03 0.57 -24.96
C ILE A 591 18.26 -0.06 -25.61
N GLU A 592 18.50 0.16 -26.91
CA GLU A 592 19.71 -0.33 -27.57
C GLU A 592 20.97 0.43 -27.14
N ALA A 593 20.85 1.73 -26.85
CA ALA A 593 21.93 2.50 -26.25
C ALA A 593 22.22 1.99 -24.82
N LEU A 594 21.18 1.65 -24.04
CA LEU A 594 21.34 1.05 -22.72
C LEU A 594 22.02 -0.32 -22.77
N LEU A 595 21.66 -1.18 -23.74
CA LEU A 595 22.32 -2.49 -23.92
C LEU A 595 23.83 -2.34 -24.19
N LYS A 596 24.25 -1.27 -24.89
CA LYS A 596 25.67 -0.95 -25.10
C LYS A 596 26.35 -0.45 -23.83
N CYS A 597 25.67 0.33 -22.99
CA CYS A 597 26.20 0.82 -21.71
C CYS A 597 26.33 -0.29 -20.66
N CYS A 598 25.47 -1.32 -20.69
CA CYS A 598 25.42 -2.36 -19.66
C CYS A 598 26.45 -3.48 -19.85
N GLN A 599 27.42 -3.35 -20.75
CA GLN A 599 28.32 -4.45 -21.10
C GLN A 599 29.41 -4.73 -20.05
N ASN A 600 29.92 -3.70 -19.36
CA ASN A 600 31.13 -3.78 -18.54
C ASN A 600 31.02 -3.08 -17.16
N CYS A 601 29.81 -2.73 -16.71
CA CYS A 601 29.61 -1.95 -15.49
C CYS A 601 28.93 -2.77 -14.39
N ASP A 602 29.32 -2.59 -13.12
CA ASP A 602 28.53 -3.08 -11.98
C ASP A 602 27.29 -2.20 -11.80
N LEU A 603 26.28 -2.50 -12.62
CA LEU A 603 25.06 -1.71 -12.68
C LEU A 603 24.30 -1.73 -11.36
N LYS A 604 24.32 -2.85 -10.63
CA LYS A 604 23.65 -2.96 -9.33
C LYS A 604 24.23 -1.93 -8.37
N GLN A 605 25.56 -1.84 -8.30
CA GLN A 605 26.24 -0.85 -7.47
C GLN A 605 25.93 0.58 -7.93
N ILE A 606 26.05 0.88 -9.23
CA ILE A 606 25.79 2.22 -9.79
C ILE A 606 24.36 2.70 -9.49
N ILE A 607 23.36 1.84 -9.69
CA ILE A 607 21.95 2.17 -9.41
C ILE A 607 21.78 2.45 -7.91
N CYS A 608 22.30 1.58 -7.04
CA CYS A 608 22.15 1.73 -5.59
C CYS A 608 22.84 3.00 -5.08
N GLU A 609 24.09 3.24 -5.47
CA GLU A 609 24.84 4.42 -5.05
C GLU A 609 24.23 5.72 -5.56
N THR A 610 23.78 5.74 -6.82
CA THR A 610 23.16 6.93 -7.41
C THR A 610 21.83 7.22 -6.73
N LEU A 611 20.98 6.20 -6.54
CA LEU A 611 19.71 6.36 -5.82
C LEU A 611 19.94 6.86 -4.40
N GLN A 612 20.86 6.24 -3.66
CA GLN A 612 21.18 6.63 -2.28
C GLN A 612 21.72 8.07 -2.22
N ARG A 613 22.60 8.45 -3.14
CA ARG A 613 23.17 9.81 -3.22
C ARG A 613 22.07 10.85 -3.48
N GLN A 614 21.20 10.61 -4.46
CA GLN A 614 20.12 11.53 -4.80
C GLN A 614 19.11 11.68 -3.66
N LEU A 615 18.73 10.58 -3.01
CA LEU A 615 17.79 10.61 -1.88
C LEU A 615 18.39 11.30 -0.65
N LYS A 616 19.67 11.05 -0.32
CA LYS A 616 20.39 11.76 0.74
C LYS A 616 20.50 13.25 0.46
N GLN A 617 20.79 13.62 -0.78
CA GLN A 617 20.86 15.02 -1.18
C GLN A 617 19.51 15.70 -0.97
N ARG A 618 18.41 15.12 -1.45
CA ARG A 618 17.06 15.67 -1.26
C ARG A 618 16.65 15.76 0.22
N PHE A 619 16.97 14.75 1.02
CA PHE A 619 16.75 14.78 2.46
C PHE A 619 17.50 15.95 3.12
N PHE A 620 18.79 16.12 2.79
CA PHE A 620 19.58 17.23 3.31
C PHE A 620 18.91 18.59 3.04
N TRP A 621 18.47 18.85 1.82
CA TRP A 621 17.80 20.10 1.46
C TRP A 621 16.50 20.33 2.25
N VAL A 622 15.61 19.34 2.27
CA VAL A 622 14.33 19.44 2.99
C VAL A 622 14.57 19.68 4.48
N ASN A 623 15.53 18.97 5.04
CA ASN A 623 15.85 19.07 6.44
C ASN A 623 16.48 20.42 6.80
N THR A 624 17.44 20.92 6.01
CA THR A 624 17.99 22.28 6.18
C THR A 624 16.91 23.34 6.06
N TYR A 625 15.98 23.18 5.10
CA TYR A 625 14.86 24.09 4.94
C TYR A 625 13.93 24.10 6.17
N VAL A 626 13.53 22.93 6.67
CA VAL A 626 12.66 22.81 7.85
C VAL A 626 13.35 23.35 9.11
N LEU A 627 14.64 23.08 9.31
CA LEU A 627 15.38 23.64 10.43
C LEU A 627 15.46 25.17 10.35
N HIS A 628 15.69 25.72 9.15
CA HIS A 628 15.67 27.16 8.95
C HIS A 628 14.31 27.77 9.30
N LEU A 629 13.21 27.17 8.82
CA LEU A 629 11.84 27.59 9.16
C LEU A 629 11.61 27.58 10.69
N LEU A 630 11.97 26.49 11.36
CA LEU A 630 11.72 26.32 12.79
C LEU A 630 12.56 27.27 13.65
N LEU A 631 13.86 27.36 13.36
CA LEU A 631 14.81 28.09 14.18
C LEU A 631 14.79 29.60 13.90
N GLN A 632 14.68 30.00 12.63
CA GLN A 632 14.81 31.40 12.20
C GLN A 632 13.46 32.07 12.02
N GLU A 633 12.54 31.48 11.24
CA GLU A 633 11.24 32.11 10.97
C GLU A 633 10.27 31.99 12.16
N LEU A 634 10.09 30.77 12.67
CA LEU A 634 9.20 30.46 13.79
C LEU A 634 9.86 30.73 15.15
N LYS A 635 11.15 31.05 15.17
CA LYS A 635 11.92 31.44 16.36
C LYS A 635 11.71 30.46 17.52
N LEU A 636 11.76 29.15 17.26
CA LEU A 636 11.50 28.09 18.24
C LEU A 636 12.27 28.30 19.55
N GLY A 637 13.57 28.64 19.47
CA GLY A 637 14.38 28.90 20.66
C GLY A 637 13.92 30.11 21.50
N LYS A 638 13.25 31.10 20.90
CA LYS A 638 12.62 32.19 21.67
C LYS A 638 11.34 31.69 22.35
N VAL A 639 10.51 30.93 21.64
CA VAL A 639 9.26 30.36 22.18
C VAL A 639 9.56 29.45 23.37
N LEU A 640 10.54 28.54 23.25
CA LEU A 640 10.92 27.64 24.36
C LEU A 640 11.48 28.40 25.57
N ARG A 641 12.28 29.46 25.36
CA ARG A 641 12.74 30.34 26.45
C ARG A 641 11.59 31.02 27.18
N GLN A 642 10.61 31.53 26.43
CA GLN A 642 9.44 32.18 27.02
C GLN A 642 8.54 31.18 27.76
N LEU A 643 8.28 30.01 27.19
CA LEU A 643 7.54 28.94 27.87
C LEU A 643 8.22 28.57 29.19
N ARG A 644 9.53 28.32 29.18
CA ARG A 644 10.28 28.04 30.41
C ARG A 644 10.18 29.19 31.41
N SER A 645 10.32 30.44 30.97
CA SER A 645 10.18 31.61 31.85
C SER A 645 8.82 31.68 32.55
N ILE A 646 7.74 31.32 31.85
CA ILE A 646 6.37 31.37 32.37
C ILE A 646 6.11 30.19 33.29
N TYR A 647 6.28 28.97 32.77
CA TYR A 647 5.97 27.75 33.50
C TYR A 647 6.90 27.52 34.70
N LEU A 648 8.13 28.04 34.67
CA LEU A 648 9.05 28.00 35.81
C LEU A 648 9.03 29.27 36.68
N LEU A 649 8.15 30.23 36.40
CA LEU A 649 7.99 31.46 37.22
C LEU A 649 9.31 32.21 37.50
N HIS A 650 10.22 32.31 36.54
CA HIS A 650 11.52 32.95 36.74
C HIS A 650 11.43 34.43 37.16
N ASN A 651 10.33 35.11 36.83
CA ASN A 651 10.12 36.53 37.10
C ASN A 651 9.11 36.76 38.23
N PHE A 652 8.85 35.79 39.12
CA PHE A 652 7.82 35.91 40.16
C PHE A 652 7.94 37.20 40.97
N ASP A 653 9.14 37.52 41.46
CA ASP A 653 9.39 38.65 42.36
C ASP A 653 9.05 40.01 41.72
N LEU A 654 9.19 40.14 40.40
CA LEU A 654 8.86 41.36 39.67
C LEU A 654 7.35 41.67 39.66
N TYR A 655 6.51 40.64 39.84
CA TYR A 655 5.05 40.75 39.77
C TYR A 655 4.36 40.31 41.06
N ALA A 656 5.11 40.16 42.15
CA ALA A 656 4.59 39.68 43.44
C ALA A 656 3.36 40.49 43.88
N THR A 657 3.41 41.82 43.77
CA THR A 657 2.30 42.73 44.13
C THR A 657 1.04 42.52 43.28
N HIS A 658 1.17 42.16 42.01
CA HIS A 658 0.02 41.90 41.14
C HIS A 658 -0.53 40.49 41.40
N LEU A 659 0.37 39.53 41.68
CA LEU A 659 0.00 38.17 42.07
C LEU A 659 -0.75 38.15 43.40
N GLU A 660 -0.41 39.02 44.36
CA GLU A 660 -1.18 39.21 45.60
C GLU A 660 -2.65 39.54 45.34
N ILE A 661 -2.94 40.44 44.40
CA ILE A 661 -4.32 40.82 44.06
C ILE A 661 -5.08 39.60 43.53
N ALA A 662 -4.44 38.81 42.67
CA ALA A 662 -5.01 37.57 42.15
C ALA A 662 -5.25 36.55 43.27
N PHE A 663 -4.30 36.37 44.18
CA PHE A 663 -4.41 35.43 45.29
C PHE A 663 -5.45 35.87 46.34
N GLY A 664 -5.59 37.18 46.59
CA GLY A 664 -6.66 37.72 47.43
C GLY A 664 -8.05 37.39 46.87
N CYS A 665 -8.22 37.44 45.55
CA CYS A 665 -9.46 37.00 44.90
C CYS A 665 -9.72 35.50 45.09
N LEU A 666 -8.68 34.65 45.07
CA LEU A 666 -8.82 33.21 45.31
C LEU A 666 -9.22 32.90 46.76
N GLU A 667 -8.65 33.60 47.74
CA GLU A 667 -8.99 33.43 49.16
C GLU A 667 -10.47 33.77 49.44
N GLN A 668 -11.01 34.72 48.69
CA GLN A 668 -12.43 35.11 48.76
C GLN A 668 -13.35 34.21 47.92
N GLY A 669 -12.80 33.20 47.23
CA GLY A 669 -13.56 32.27 46.38
C GLY A 669 -13.88 32.80 44.98
N PHE A 670 -13.37 33.97 44.58
CA PHE A 670 -13.63 34.59 43.29
C PHE A 670 -12.71 34.06 42.18
N ALA A 671 -12.92 32.80 41.76
CA ALA A 671 -12.10 32.14 40.75
C ALA A 671 -12.02 32.89 39.40
N ILE A 672 -13.14 33.44 38.90
CA ILE A 672 -13.18 34.13 37.61
C ILE A 672 -12.32 35.41 37.63
N LYS A 673 -12.49 36.24 38.67
CA LYS A 673 -11.71 37.48 38.83
C LYS A 673 -10.22 37.17 39.01
N ALA A 674 -9.89 36.11 39.76
CA ALA A 674 -8.50 35.67 39.89
C ALA A 674 -7.89 35.22 38.56
N ALA A 675 -8.65 34.48 37.74
CA ALA A 675 -8.21 34.08 36.40
C ALA A 675 -7.96 35.30 35.50
N GLU A 676 -8.84 36.31 35.51
CA GLU A 676 -8.66 37.55 34.76
C GLU A 676 -7.40 38.33 35.20
N GLN A 677 -7.14 38.40 36.50
CA GLN A 677 -5.93 39.07 37.02
C GLN A 677 -4.66 38.30 36.64
N LEU A 678 -4.66 36.97 36.75
CA LEU A 678 -3.53 36.14 36.29
C LEU A 678 -3.31 36.26 34.79
N GLN A 679 -4.39 36.34 34.01
CA GLN A 679 -4.34 36.55 32.57
C GLN A 679 -3.69 37.90 32.23
N GLN A 680 -4.04 38.98 32.95
CA GLN A 680 -3.42 40.29 32.77
C GLN A 680 -1.93 40.28 33.08
N ILE A 681 -1.51 39.60 34.16
CA ILE A 681 -0.10 39.45 34.53
C ILE A 681 0.68 38.73 33.41
N LEU A 682 0.12 37.65 32.87
CA LEU A 682 0.74 36.92 31.76
C LEU A 682 0.86 37.78 30.49
N HIS A 683 -0.15 38.59 30.17
CA HIS A 683 -0.08 39.52 29.04
C HIS A 683 0.99 40.60 29.21
N ILE A 684 1.17 41.12 30.43
CA ILE A 684 2.22 42.11 30.73
C ILE A 684 3.61 41.47 30.63
N GLN A 685 3.77 40.24 31.13
CA GLN A 685 5.04 39.53 31.12
C GLN A 685 5.47 39.10 29.71
N HIS A 686 4.53 38.58 28.91
CA HIS A 686 4.82 37.98 27.61
C HIS A 686 3.70 38.23 26.61
N ALA A 687 3.52 39.49 26.22
CA ALA A 687 2.57 39.94 25.20
C ALA A 687 2.49 39.11 23.89
N PRO A 688 3.58 38.50 23.35
CA PRO A 688 3.47 37.77 22.08
C PRO A 688 2.97 36.32 22.19
N LEU A 689 2.77 35.76 23.40
CA LEU A 689 2.26 34.39 23.55
C LEU A 689 0.76 34.41 23.86
N ASP A 690 -0.04 33.71 23.05
CA ASP A 690 -1.48 33.52 23.30
C ASP A 690 -1.67 32.40 24.33
N LEU A 691 -1.49 32.75 25.61
CA LEU A 691 -1.75 31.88 26.75
C LEU A 691 -3.10 32.25 27.36
N LYS A 692 -3.90 31.25 27.74
CA LYS A 692 -5.15 31.43 28.48
C LYS A 692 -5.07 30.76 29.83
N VAL A 693 -5.50 31.45 30.88
CA VAL A 693 -5.64 30.90 32.22
C VAL A 693 -7.02 30.25 32.34
N GLU A 694 -7.03 28.95 32.61
CA GLU A 694 -8.22 28.22 33.03
C GLU A 694 -8.14 27.88 34.50
N LEU A 695 -9.19 28.28 35.23
CA LEU A 695 -9.29 28.06 36.66
C LEU A 695 -10.72 27.60 37.02
N PRO A 696 -10.96 26.28 37.10
CA PRO A 696 -12.31 25.75 37.33
C PRO A 696 -12.83 25.97 38.75
N SER A 697 -11.95 26.15 39.74
CA SER A 697 -12.31 26.47 41.12
C SER A 697 -11.28 27.42 41.75
N ALA A 698 -11.56 27.98 42.92
CA ALA A 698 -10.59 28.82 43.65
C ALA A 698 -9.32 28.07 44.13
N ASN A 699 -9.16 26.79 43.79
CA ASN A 699 -8.01 25.98 44.13
C ASN A 699 -6.87 26.13 43.09
N LEU A 700 -5.74 26.67 43.53
CA LEU A 700 -4.52 26.80 42.73
C LEU A 700 -4.00 25.48 42.14
N ALA A 701 -4.29 24.35 42.79
CA ALA A 701 -3.91 23.03 42.28
C ALA A 701 -4.61 22.65 40.96
N GLN A 702 -5.73 23.32 40.63
CA GLN A 702 -6.53 23.05 39.43
C GLN A 702 -6.26 24.06 38.30
N LEU A 703 -5.38 25.03 38.51
CA LEU A 703 -5.05 26.04 37.51
C LEU A 703 -4.33 25.40 36.32
N SER A 704 -4.81 25.61 35.10
CA SER A 704 -4.10 25.25 33.88
C SER A 704 -3.88 26.44 32.97
N LEU A 705 -2.69 26.50 32.39
CA LEU A 705 -2.35 27.39 31.29
C LEU A 705 -2.59 26.64 29.98
N ILE A 706 -3.50 27.15 29.16
CA ILE A 706 -3.70 26.70 27.79
C ILE A 706 -2.83 27.56 26.89
N PHE A 707 -1.88 26.93 26.21
CA PHE A 707 -1.05 27.60 25.23
C PHE A 707 -1.64 27.43 23.83
N ASN A 708 -2.14 28.51 23.24
CA ASN A 708 -2.53 28.54 21.84
C ASN A 708 -1.31 28.93 21.02
N PHE A 709 -0.62 27.92 20.50
CA PHE A 709 0.60 28.13 19.74
C PHE A 709 0.40 27.94 18.25
N ASN A 710 1.37 28.42 17.47
CA ASN A 710 1.35 28.21 16.03
C ASN A 710 1.30 26.69 15.76
N PRO A 711 0.27 26.17 15.07
CA PRO A 711 0.10 24.73 14.85
C PRO A 711 1.31 24.06 14.20
N GLN A 712 2.16 24.84 13.49
CA GLN A 712 3.41 24.38 12.89
C GLN A 712 4.43 23.90 13.94
N LEU A 713 4.36 24.37 15.19
CA LEU A 713 5.25 23.92 16.28
C LEU A 713 4.75 22.66 17.00
N ARG A 714 3.56 22.14 16.68
CA ARG A 714 2.92 21.00 17.38
C ARG A 714 3.72 19.71 17.29
N GLY A 715 4.52 19.59 16.23
CA GLY A 715 5.44 18.47 16.06
C GLY A 715 6.55 18.45 17.09
N ILE A 716 6.91 19.58 17.71
CA ILE A 716 7.99 19.67 18.70
C ILE A 716 7.43 19.91 20.10
N ILE A 717 6.46 20.83 20.22
CA ILE A 717 5.77 21.15 21.47
C ILE A 717 4.43 20.42 21.46
N THR A 718 4.40 19.29 22.15
CA THR A 718 3.24 18.39 22.23
C THR A 718 2.35 18.74 23.42
N GLU A 719 1.07 18.38 23.35
CA GLU A 719 0.13 18.56 24.46
C GLU A 719 0.58 17.81 25.72
N ALA A 720 1.17 16.62 25.57
CA ALA A 720 1.70 15.85 26.69
C ALA A 720 2.83 16.60 27.41
N GLN A 721 3.71 17.28 26.68
CA GLN A 721 4.75 18.12 27.28
C GLN A 721 4.15 19.36 27.97
N LEU A 722 3.12 19.99 27.38
CA LEU A 722 2.43 21.13 28.00
C LEU A 722 1.69 20.74 29.28
N GLN A 723 1.18 19.51 29.37
CA GLN A 723 0.61 18.99 30.61
C GLN A 723 1.67 18.86 31.71
N GLN A 724 2.85 18.32 31.39
CA GLN A 724 3.96 18.24 32.33
C GLN A 724 4.45 19.62 32.78
N TYR A 725 4.50 20.59 31.85
CA TYR A 725 4.78 21.99 32.20
C TYR A 725 3.74 22.57 33.16
N ASN A 726 2.45 22.29 32.95
CA ASN A 726 1.37 22.75 33.82
C ASN A 726 1.48 22.18 35.24
N GLU A 727 1.83 20.90 35.38
CA GLU A 727 2.05 20.28 36.69
C GLU A 727 3.18 20.98 37.46
N ILE A 728 4.31 21.24 36.79
CA ILE A 728 5.45 21.96 37.37
C ILE A 728 5.06 23.39 37.74
N PHE A 729 4.32 24.09 36.88
CA PHE A 729 3.86 25.44 37.14
C PHE A 729 2.98 25.53 38.39
N ARG A 730 2.04 24.59 38.58
CA ARG A 730 1.19 24.54 39.77
C ARG A 730 2.01 24.42 41.05
N VAL A 731 2.94 23.45 41.09
CA VAL A 731 3.80 23.21 42.26
C VAL A 731 4.66 24.44 42.55
N ARG A 732 5.27 25.05 41.53
CA ARG A 732 6.09 26.25 41.70
C ARG A 732 5.27 27.44 42.15
N LEU A 733 4.07 27.64 41.59
CA LEU A 733 3.19 28.72 41.99
C LEU A 733 2.78 28.58 43.45
N GLN A 734 2.42 27.37 43.89
CA GLN A 734 2.13 27.07 45.30
C GLN A 734 3.34 27.34 46.20
N LEU A 735 4.55 26.92 45.79
CA LEU A 735 5.79 27.18 46.52
C LEU A 735 6.04 28.67 46.71
N HIS A 736 6.07 29.45 45.62
CA HIS A 736 6.30 30.88 45.67
C HIS A 736 5.23 31.61 46.49
N THR A 737 3.95 31.25 46.30
CA THR A 737 2.83 31.86 47.05
C THR A 737 2.92 31.59 48.54
N THR A 738 3.25 30.35 48.92
CA THR A 738 3.35 29.93 50.33
C THR A 738 4.48 30.66 51.04
N VAL A 739 5.66 30.69 50.43
CA VAL A 739 6.85 31.36 50.97
C VAL A 739 6.59 32.85 51.13
N HIS A 740 6.02 33.47 50.10
CA HIS A 740 5.66 34.88 50.13
C HIS A 740 4.66 35.21 51.25
N ARG A 741 3.60 34.40 51.42
CA ARG A 741 2.64 34.55 52.53
C ARG A 741 3.28 34.40 53.89
N LEU A 742 4.14 33.40 54.07
CA LEU A 742 4.86 33.19 55.34
C LEU A 742 5.76 34.40 55.67
N GLN A 743 6.42 34.99 54.66
CA GLN A 743 7.23 36.20 54.83
C GLN A 743 6.38 37.40 55.25
N GLN A 744 5.17 37.55 54.69
CA GLN A 744 4.25 38.66 54.99
C GLN A 744 3.56 38.61 56.36
N LEU A 745 3.64 37.49 57.08
CA LEU A 745 3.09 37.41 58.44
C LEU A 745 3.77 38.46 59.35
N LEU A 746 2.95 39.33 59.94
CA LEU A 746 3.38 40.37 60.88
C LEU A 746 4.13 39.79 62.08
N GLN A 747 5.10 40.53 62.62
CA GLN A 747 5.77 40.15 63.85
C GLN A 747 4.80 40.25 65.03
N LEU A 748 4.65 39.15 65.76
CA LEU A 748 3.87 39.10 66.99
C LEU A 748 4.72 39.75 68.11
N ASN A 749 4.42 41.01 68.45
CA ASN A 749 5.13 41.74 69.50
C ASN A 749 4.63 41.30 70.89
N CYS A 750 5.16 40.20 71.42
CA CYS A 750 4.86 39.76 72.79
C CYS A 750 6.02 38.97 73.42
N ASP A 751 6.41 39.29 74.66
CA ASP A 751 7.53 38.69 75.39
C ASP A 751 7.25 37.26 75.92
N GLN A 752 6.27 36.54 75.35
CA GLN A 752 5.86 35.22 75.81
C GLN A 752 6.61 34.11 75.06
N GLN A 753 7.15 33.13 75.81
CA GLN A 753 7.84 31.93 75.27
C GLN A 753 7.00 31.18 74.21
N GLU A 754 5.68 31.27 74.32
CA GLU A 754 4.70 30.67 73.43
C GLU A 754 4.75 31.26 71.99
N VAL A 755 5.12 32.54 71.84
CA VAL A 755 5.27 33.22 70.54
C VAL A 755 6.59 32.84 69.86
N ALA A 756 7.64 32.58 70.65
CA ALA A 756 8.95 32.19 70.13
C ALA A 756 8.92 30.88 69.33
N ILE A 757 8.11 29.90 69.77
CA ILE A 757 7.97 28.60 69.09
C ILE A 757 7.30 28.75 67.72
N VAL A 758 6.27 29.61 67.62
CA VAL A 758 5.55 29.84 66.36
C VAL A 758 6.45 30.60 65.37
N LEU A 759 7.26 31.55 65.86
CA LEU A 759 8.30 32.22 65.07
C LEU A 759 9.37 31.25 64.58
N GLN A 760 9.82 30.33 65.44
CA GLN A 760 10.81 29.33 65.08
C GLN A 760 10.28 28.37 64.01
N LEU A 761 9.03 27.89 64.15
CA LEU A 761 8.35 27.08 63.15
C LEU A 761 8.22 27.80 61.79
N LYS A 762 7.88 29.10 61.78
CA LYS A 762 7.90 29.92 60.55
C LYS A 762 9.29 29.94 59.90
N THR A 763 10.33 30.11 60.72
CA THR A 763 11.72 30.21 60.24
C THR A 763 12.21 28.88 59.67
N ASP A 764 11.90 27.77 60.34
CA ASP A 764 12.28 26.42 59.91
C ASP A 764 11.53 26.02 58.62
N LEU A 765 10.23 26.33 58.51
CA LEU A 765 9.47 26.15 57.28
C LEU A 765 10.04 26.96 56.11
N LEU A 766 10.40 28.22 56.33
CA LEU A 766 11.03 29.06 55.29
C LEU A 766 12.38 28.49 54.86
N LEU A 767 13.15 27.91 55.78
CA LEU A 767 14.44 27.29 55.50
C LEU A 767 14.26 26.00 54.67
N GLU A 768 13.30 25.14 55.03
CA GLU A 768 12.97 23.94 54.25
C GLU A 768 12.45 24.30 52.85
N PHE A 769 11.50 25.23 52.72
CA PHE A 769 11.05 25.71 51.40
C PHE A 769 12.20 26.33 50.58
N GLY A 770 13.15 27.02 51.24
CA GLY A 770 14.38 27.56 50.65
C GLY A 770 15.20 26.51 49.89
N LYS A 771 15.27 25.27 50.41
CA LYS A 771 15.99 24.16 49.75
C LYS A 771 15.35 23.72 48.43
N HIS A 772 14.06 23.98 48.23
CA HIS A 772 13.32 23.61 47.03
C HIS A 772 13.41 24.64 45.90
N PHE A 773 13.98 25.84 46.15
CA PHE A 773 14.26 26.83 45.12
C PHE A 773 15.58 26.60 44.37
N GLN A 774 16.25 25.45 44.53
CA GLN A 774 17.53 25.16 43.88
C GLN A 774 17.45 25.29 42.35
N ALA A 775 17.84 26.45 41.84
CA ALA A 775 17.74 26.84 40.44
C ALA A 775 18.88 26.28 39.58
N GLN A 776 20.00 25.85 40.18
CA GLN A 776 21.24 25.62 39.45
C GLN A 776 21.15 24.43 38.47
N LEU A 777 20.56 23.30 38.87
CA LEU A 777 20.36 22.14 37.99
C LEU A 777 19.43 22.46 36.81
N LEU A 778 18.36 23.21 37.06
CA LEU A 778 17.37 23.58 36.05
C LEU A 778 17.91 24.63 35.08
N GLN A 779 18.72 25.56 35.59
CA GLN A 779 19.40 26.57 34.79
C GLN A 779 20.47 25.93 33.90
N GLN A 780 21.24 24.97 34.42
CA GLN A 780 22.19 24.19 33.63
C GLN A 780 21.48 23.38 32.54
N ALA A 781 20.37 22.70 32.87
CA ALA A 781 19.56 21.98 31.89
C ALA A 781 18.97 22.90 30.82
N ALA A 782 18.56 24.11 31.22
CA ALA A 782 18.01 25.10 30.31
C ALA A 782 19.09 25.65 29.35
N GLN A 783 20.29 25.94 29.86
CA GLN A 783 21.44 26.36 29.06
C GLN A 783 21.86 25.27 28.08
N HIS A 784 21.98 24.03 28.56
CA HIS A 784 22.29 22.88 27.72
C HIS A 784 21.26 22.70 26.58
N CYS A 785 19.97 22.81 26.90
CA CYS A 785 18.92 22.74 25.88
C CYS A 785 19.04 23.87 24.85
N ASP A 786 19.38 25.10 25.25
CA ASP A 786 19.52 26.24 24.33
C ASP A 786 20.75 26.12 23.43
N GLU A 787 21.86 25.61 23.96
CA GLU A 787 23.09 25.35 23.21
C GLU A 787 22.89 24.24 22.18
N GLN A 788 22.32 23.11 22.61
CA GLN A 788 22.08 21.95 21.74
C GLN A 788 21.06 22.24 20.64
N LEU A 789 20.09 23.12 20.89
CA LEU A 789 19.07 23.48 19.91
C LEU A 789 19.67 24.12 18.64
N GLN A 790 20.83 24.78 18.74
CA GLN A 790 21.56 25.31 17.58
C GLN A 790 22.39 24.25 16.84
N LEU A 791 22.71 23.14 17.51
CA LEU A 791 23.52 22.04 16.98
C LEU A 791 22.67 20.92 16.36
N CYS A 792 21.38 20.87 16.67
CA CYS A 792 20.47 19.87 16.12
C CYS A 792 20.45 19.92 14.60
N GLY A 793 20.74 18.75 14.01
CA GLY A 793 20.81 18.55 12.58
C GLY A 793 19.54 17.96 11.99
N THR A 794 18.52 17.55 12.76
CA THR A 794 17.26 17.00 12.23
C THR A 794 16.05 17.38 13.09
N LEU A 795 14.84 17.24 12.52
CA LEU A 795 13.58 17.43 13.24
C LEU A 795 13.45 16.48 14.44
N ASP A 796 13.77 15.20 14.26
CA ASP A 796 13.69 14.19 15.32
C ASP A 796 14.61 14.52 16.50
N GLN A 797 15.82 15.04 16.21
CA GLN A 797 16.74 15.50 17.26
C GLN A 797 16.16 16.68 18.05
N LEU A 798 15.48 17.63 17.39
CA LEU A 798 14.81 18.74 18.09
C LEU A 798 13.67 18.25 18.98
N GLN A 799 12.86 17.29 18.49
CA GLN A 799 11.77 16.68 19.26
C GLN A 799 12.31 15.97 20.50
N GLN A 800 13.34 15.14 20.31
CA GLN A 800 13.96 14.37 21.37
C GLN A 800 14.62 15.29 22.40
N LEU A 801 15.38 16.31 21.98
CA LEU A 801 16.01 17.27 22.87
C LEU A 801 14.99 17.96 23.78
N HIS A 802 13.87 18.43 23.20
CA HIS A 802 12.82 19.06 23.98
C HIS A 802 12.15 18.07 24.94
N GLN A 803 11.86 16.85 24.48
CA GLN A 803 11.28 15.80 25.31
C GLN A 803 12.19 15.43 26.49
N GLU A 804 13.49 15.26 26.26
CA GLU A 804 14.49 14.97 27.30
C GLU A 804 14.55 16.08 28.33
N TYR A 805 14.54 17.35 27.89
CA TYR A 805 14.47 18.50 28.78
C TYR A 805 13.20 18.48 29.66
N VAL A 806 12.02 18.29 29.06
CA VAL A 806 10.75 18.28 29.82
C VAL A 806 10.70 17.10 30.81
N GLN A 807 11.20 15.93 30.42
CA GLN A 807 11.30 14.78 31.31
C GLN A 807 12.27 15.02 32.47
N LEU A 808 13.40 15.70 32.22
CA LEU A 808 14.36 16.04 33.26
C LEU A 808 13.72 16.97 34.31
N ILE A 809 13.07 18.06 33.88
CA ILE A 809 12.44 19.01 34.81
C ILE A 809 11.28 18.36 35.58
N SER A 810 10.49 17.50 34.91
CA SER A 810 9.39 16.77 35.53
C SER A 810 9.90 15.81 36.61
N LYS A 811 10.97 15.04 36.34
CA LYS A 811 11.60 14.17 37.35
C LYS A 811 12.18 14.95 38.52
N SER A 812 12.77 16.12 38.27
CA SER A 812 13.35 16.95 39.34
C SER A 812 12.30 17.50 40.30
N TYR A 813 11.11 17.85 39.81
CA TYR A 813 10.06 18.47 40.64
C TYR A 813 9.02 17.48 41.19
N LEU A 814 8.55 16.53 40.37
CA LEU A 814 7.44 15.65 40.75
C LEU A 814 7.94 14.44 41.56
N ASN A 815 8.91 13.69 41.05
CA ASN A 815 9.29 12.42 41.66
C ASN A 815 10.11 12.54 42.95
N ARG A 816 10.85 13.63 43.13
CA ARG A 816 11.76 13.78 44.28
C ARG A 816 11.09 14.40 45.51
N PHE A 817 9.97 15.10 45.32
CA PHE A 817 9.43 16.00 46.34
C PHE A 817 7.93 15.93 46.54
N GLU A 818 7.18 15.09 45.80
CA GLU A 818 5.70 15.11 45.83
C GLU A 818 5.11 14.97 47.24
N GLN A 819 5.54 13.98 48.02
CA GLN A 819 4.98 13.76 49.37
C GLN A 819 5.47 14.82 50.36
N GLN A 820 6.78 15.08 50.39
CA GLN A 820 7.37 16.05 51.31
C GLN A 820 6.84 17.48 51.09
N LEU A 821 6.70 17.93 49.84
CA LEU A 821 6.15 19.26 49.55
C LEU A 821 4.67 19.36 49.89
N GLN A 822 3.87 18.32 49.66
CA GLN A 822 2.45 18.32 50.04
C GLN A 822 2.26 18.41 51.56
N ASP A 823 3.10 17.71 52.32
CA ASP A 823 3.10 17.79 53.78
C ASP A 823 3.50 19.20 54.23
N LEU A 824 4.59 19.77 53.68
CA LEU A 824 5.01 21.14 53.96
C LEU A 824 3.94 22.19 53.59
N PHE A 825 3.24 22.03 52.45
CA PHE A 825 2.13 22.89 52.08
C PHE A 825 0.98 22.79 53.09
N SER A 826 0.62 21.59 53.51
CA SER A 826 -0.43 21.37 54.51
C SER A 826 -0.07 22.02 55.84
N LEU A 827 1.17 21.83 56.31
CA LEU A 827 1.70 22.48 57.52
C LEU A 827 1.65 24.01 57.41
N SER A 828 2.03 24.56 56.27
CA SER A 828 2.03 26.01 56.04
C SER A 828 0.61 26.60 56.07
N VAL A 829 -0.40 25.91 55.53
CA VAL A 829 -1.80 26.33 55.58
C VAL A 829 -2.32 26.34 57.02
N ILE A 830 -1.99 25.31 57.79
CA ILE A 830 -2.35 25.22 59.21
C ILE A 830 -1.70 26.38 59.98
N LEU A 831 -0.41 26.63 59.76
CA LEU A 831 0.31 27.75 60.37
C LEU A 831 -0.34 29.09 60.02
N LEU A 832 -0.58 29.39 58.75
CA LEU A 832 -1.21 30.62 58.29
C LEU A 832 -2.60 30.84 58.93
N SER A 833 -3.41 29.78 58.99
CA SER A 833 -4.76 29.85 59.57
C SER A 833 -4.75 30.16 61.06
N ASN A 834 -3.81 29.57 61.79
CA ASN A 834 -3.65 29.77 63.22
C ASN A 834 -2.95 31.10 63.53
N TRP A 835 -2.05 31.57 62.67
CA TRP A 835 -1.41 32.88 62.81
C TRP A 835 -2.44 34.01 62.73
N ARG A 836 -3.34 33.99 61.73
CA ARG A 836 -4.44 34.97 61.62
C ARG A 836 -5.35 34.96 62.85
N ARG A 837 -5.55 33.77 63.46
CA ARG A 837 -6.31 33.65 64.72
C ARG A 837 -5.56 34.24 65.90
N LEU A 838 -4.25 34.03 66.00
CA LEU A 838 -3.40 34.64 67.02
C LEU A 838 -3.40 36.17 66.89
N GLU A 839 -3.25 36.69 65.68
CA GLU A 839 -3.32 38.12 65.36
C GLU A 839 -4.63 38.73 65.86
N PHE A 840 -5.78 38.13 65.52
CA PHE A 840 -7.09 38.56 66.04
C PHE A 840 -7.18 38.55 67.57
N LEU A 841 -6.63 37.52 68.23
CA LEU A 841 -6.63 37.42 69.70
C LEU A 841 -5.76 38.49 70.36
N PHE A 842 -4.63 38.86 69.74
CA PHE A 842 -3.76 39.93 70.24
C PHE A 842 -4.34 41.33 69.97
N GLU A 843 -4.97 41.56 68.80
CA GLU A 843 -5.66 42.82 68.49
C GLU A 843 -6.88 43.06 69.40
N THR A 844 -7.68 42.03 69.66
CA THR A 844 -8.85 42.12 70.57
C THR A 844 -8.46 42.13 72.04
N GLY A 845 -7.31 41.53 72.39
CA GLY A 845 -6.75 41.52 73.74
C GLY A 845 -6.04 42.82 74.15
N SER A 846 -5.57 43.64 73.19
CA SER A 846 -4.88 44.91 73.46
C SER A 846 -5.80 46.13 73.56
N GLY A 847 -7.12 45.94 73.60
CA GLY A 847 -8.08 47.01 73.86
C GLY A 847 -7.77 47.71 75.18
N ASN A 848 -7.30 48.96 75.09
CA ASN A 848 -6.88 49.84 76.19
C ASN A 848 -7.68 49.66 77.49
N GLY A 849 -6.99 49.20 78.54
CA GLY A 849 -6.79 49.96 79.77
C GLY A 849 -7.99 50.57 80.53
N ASN A 850 -9.24 50.17 80.29
CA ASN A 850 -10.36 50.63 81.10
C ASN A 850 -10.56 49.68 82.29
N SER A 851 -10.20 50.16 83.47
CA SER A 851 -10.18 49.48 84.78
C SER A 851 -11.52 49.01 85.33
N ASN A 852 -12.57 48.91 84.50
CA ASN A 852 -13.90 48.42 84.87
C ASN A 852 -14.35 47.23 83.97
N LEU A 853 -13.50 46.21 83.81
CA LEU A 853 -13.91 44.97 83.13
C LEU A 853 -14.85 44.16 84.03
N GLU A 854 -16.10 44.04 83.59
CA GLU A 854 -17.12 43.21 84.21
C GLU A 854 -16.70 41.73 84.25
N ARG A 855 -17.36 40.92 85.08
CA ARG A 855 -17.09 39.48 85.28
C ARG A 855 -17.08 38.68 83.95
N PHE A 856 -17.77 39.19 82.93
CA PHE A 856 -17.85 38.65 81.57
C PHE A 856 -16.54 38.74 80.79
N ASP A 857 -15.82 39.86 80.88
CA ASP A 857 -14.59 40.05 80.11
C ASP A 857 -13.41 39.25 80.69
N ARG A 858 -13.37 39.05 82.02
CA ARG A 858 -12.40 38.13 82.64
C ARG A 858 -12.60 36.68 82.19
N HIS A 859 -13.85 36.27 81.97
CA HIS A 859 -14.14 34.93 81.44
C HIS A 859 -13.64 34.78 80.00
N TYR A 860 -13.87 35.80 79.16
CA TYR A 860 -13.35 35.84 77.80
C TYR A 860 -11.81 35.86 77.75
N GLN A 861 -11.14 36.61 78.63
CA GLN A 861 -9.67 36.59 78.72
C GLN A 861 -9.12 35.21 79.11
N VAL A 862 -9.78 34.49 80.02
CA VAL A 862 -9.38 33.12 80.39
C VAL A 862 -9.62 32.14 79.23
N LEU A 863 -10.73 32.28 78.49
CA LEU A 863 -11.01 31.47 77.30
C LEU A 863 -10.00 31.76 76.18
N ASN A 864 -9.69 33.02 75.92
CA ASN A 864 -8.68 33.44 74.95
C ASN A 864 -7.30 32.88 75.31
N ARG A 865 -6.92 32.90 76.60
CA ARG A 865 -5.65 32.32 77.06
C ARG A 865 -5.61 30.79 76.93
N ARG A 866 -6.70 30.09 77.23
CA ARG A 866 -6.80 28.63 77.00
C ARG A 866 -6.74 28.27 75.53
N TYR A 867 -7.38 29.07 74.69
CA TYR A 867 -7.35 28.88 73.25
C TYR A 867 -5.97 29.18 72.66
N LEU A 868 -5.29 30.23 73.15
CA LEU A 868 -3.88 30.52 72.82
C LEU A 868 -2.97 29.33 73.16
N LEU A 869 -3.10 28.76 74.38
CA LEU A 869 -2.37 27.56 74.80
C LEU A 869 -2.67 26.33 73.92
N SER A 870 -3.91 26.18 73.47
CA SER A 870 -4.30 25.11 72.55
C SER A 870 -3.66 25.28 71.16
N ILE A 871 -3.60 26.51 70.66
CA ILE A 871 -2.96 26.83 69.37
C ILE A 871 -1.45 26.61 69.48
N THR A 872 -0.80 27.10 70.54
CA THR A 872 0.64 26.94 70.73
C THR A 872 1.04 25.50 70.97
N HIS A 873 0.24 24.71 71.69
CA HIS A 873 0.45 23.27 71.79
C HIS A 873 0.30 22.57 70.43
N SER A 874 -0.70 22.96 69.63
CA SER A 874 -0.84 22.43 68.27
C SER A 874 0.39 22.79 67.40
N MET A 875 0.94 23.99 67.55
CA MET A 875 2.17 24.42 66.85
C MET A 875 3.42 23.68 67.32
N GLN A 876 3.54 23.36 68.61
CA GLN A 876 4.62 22.52 69.13
C GLN A 876 4.58 21.11 68.55
N VAL A 877 3.38 20.52 68.45
CA VAL A 877 3.20 19.20 67.83
C VAL A 877 3.58 19.25 66.35
N LEU A 878 3.17 20.30 65.63
CA LEU A 878 3.52 20.49 64.22
C LEU A 878 5.03 20.72 64.03
N HIS A 879 5.68 21.44 64.95
CA HIS A 879 7.13 21.63 64.93
C HIS A 879 7.90 20.33 65.15
N ALA A 880 7.41 19.44 66.01
CA ALA A 880 8.01 18.12 66.21
C ALA A 880 7.82 17.14 65.03
N THR A 881 6.89 17.44 64.10
CA THR A 881 6.66 16.63 62.88
C THR A 881 7.44 17.11 61.66
N LEU A 882 8.01 18.33 61.73
CA LEU A 882 8.96 18.89 60.77
C LEU A 882 10.36 18.34 61.05
#